data_AF-A0A644YBB2-F1
#
_entry.id   AF-A0A644YBB2-F1
#
_cell.length_a   1.000
_cell.length_b   1.000
_cell.length_c   1.000
_cell.angle_alpha   90.00
_cell.angle_beta   90.00
_cell.angle_gamma   90.00
#
_symmetry.space_group_name_H-M   'P 1'
#
loop_
_entity.id
_entity.type
_entity.pdbx_description
1 polymer ?
#
loop_
_entity_poly.entity_id
_entity_poly.type
_entity_poly.pdbx_seq_one_letter_code
_entity_poly.pdbx_strand_id
1 'polypeptide(L)'
;MTGQFGGTTKAMYRDGDRLYLGSGLHVLVLNVADPEAIEVMGTSPLLPQFIESISGDEEGHLFVSCGSGGLVILNVSNSSAPTISGYLDTMGYTENATPFGRYVILADGPQGVQIADVSDVQNPTVVSEAYSLAYVYDIAIKGTTVYAAGGGSGLFTIDLSDPKKPVEAGLIQLNGCQYDAEIVNERLYLAGAWGGVSAFDIGEPLSPKLVNNTETTGWAMALENADDDLLVLDGADGAMLYDLSSSYPELLSTFTLFGFVGSGAMEGNTVFLLDEEFGLVSVDYSDKLAPELLCRWMPLTEARRLTVNDTTAYVAGGLSGMHVIDLSDVGNPQEAFWYNTDGGYVNTVLVSGNKAYASIHLDTRNPLVIFDISNPLQPKELGRVLNDEAVYGSAFRSFALGDEAAYIAGERTALTVDIRDSAHPKMTSRIDLGSESNSGVTQNDLFVTGSRLQIYDVSDPQNLKLISSLDNNSSGEAVAFLDDTTVLCSGEPGIWIVDTSDSLNPKKIGEFTMSGSPMGITMDGTTAYISALGNGIYIVDFSDINNPVLIETIHTLGDANSCYLNGNQLIVADSIAGMTIFERVSSASNADVAPTGTKGYALTLLTGEDRQTTPYTPPDEMTTPNTAHEYVITTAADSGDGSLRNALEHLQPNTTITFDTTVFSPKKPATIALESALPEIENDYLSLDASNAGVILDGSHLSEGNGLTVRASHCTVMGLQIVNFPGNGIQGDGNWNQFGGSRANGAGPIGQGNLASGNGICGIVTGGWYTKVLGNLVGTDITGTQAYPNYDGIFVTDWGFYVTVGSTNPDERNIASGNNSINMDSWGDHTSIIGNIIGLDITGTKVVKYDSESNLTLENTAKNTIVGGTTLEERNIISGAQSGVTFSDTTSYQNAVIGNYIGTDISGTKAVANRSGGGIWACSHHRIGGNAEGEGNLISGNENAGTGLSGYGCSDNFILGNRIGVDAKGNSLPNGTGIDVNTGQRHGTIGGYTPAEGNLVVGGSISMRITGRGIKDCYIAGNSVINPGNLMVYLEDGASDCFIQNNTFGENNSNAVRVDYGTGNIIRTNTFLGEKPWDLILLLEDGNTGLPAPVITLAEAENISGTTCAFGRVEVYLFNKTGIVSLGFSQADENGEFRFSNNESLSGKQVTLLVTDRLNNTSAFTQPCTVS
;
A
#
# COMPACT_ATOMS: atom_id res chain seq x y z
N MET A 1 -27.38 -0.11 -11.68
CA MET A 1 -26.41 -0.20 -10.56
C MET A 1 -26.80 0.87 -9.56
N THR A 2 -27.13 0.52 -8.32
CA THR A 2 -27.55 1.47 -7.24
C THR A 2 -26.74 1.27 -5.95
N GLY A 3 -25.70 0.43 -5.95
CA GLY A 3 -25.12 -0.10 -4.72
C GLY A 3 -23.59 -0.14 -4.66
N GLN A 4 -22.88 0.73 -5.38
CA GLN A 4 -21.44 0.89 -5.16
C GLN A 4 -21.22 1.83 -3.97
N PHE A 5 -20.44 1.39 -2.98
CA PHE A 5 -19.98 2.19 -1.85
C PHE A 5 -18.45 2.18 -1.80
N GLY A 6 -17.86 3.35 -2.07
CA GLY A 6 -16.42 3.50 -2.27
C GLY A 6 -16.01 3.39 -3.75
N GLY A 7 -14.73 3.68 -4.01
CA GLY A 7 -14.18 3.92 -5.35
C GLY A 7 -13.96 5.42 -5.61
N THR A 8 -13.05 5.76 -6.51
CA THR A 8 -12.59 7.13 -6.74
C THR A 8 -13.75 8.03 -7.23
N THR A 9 -14.15 9.01 -6.43
CA THR A 9 -15.11 10.06 -6.78
C THR A 9 -14.36 11.37 -6.95
N LYS A 10 -14.35 11.92 -8.16
CA LYS A 10 -13.55 13.12 -8.48
C LYS A 10 -14.33 14.28 -9.09
N ALA A 11 -15.62 14.10 -9.41
CA ALA A 11 -16.39 15.10 -10.15
C ALA A 11 -17.84 15.23 -9.67
N MET A 12 -18.39 16.45 -9.67
CA MET A 12 -19.81 16.70 -9.44
C MET A 12 -20.31 17.91 -10.25
N TYR A 13 -21.63 18.02 -10.47
CA TYR A 13 -22.27 19.14 -11.16
C TYR A 13 -23.73 19.29 -10.72
N ARG A 14 -24.19 20.47 -10.32
CA ARG A 14 -25.58 20.71 -9.87
C ARG A 14 -26.41 21.50 -10.90
N ASP A 15 -27.63 21.04 -11.16
CA ASP A 15 -28.67 21.72 -11.96
C ASP A 15 -29.99 21.80 -11.18
N GLY A 16 -30.21 22.92 -10.50
CA GLY A 16 -31.39 23.16 -9.65
C GLY A 16 -31.49 22.15 -8.49
N ASP A 17 -32.59 21.39 -8.48
CA ASP A 17 -32.82 20.32 -7.51
C ASP A 17 -32.10 19.02 -7.89
N ARG A 18 -31.20 19.03 -8.89
CA ARG A 18 -30.48 17.85 -9.36
C ARG A 18 -28.98 17.96 -9.12
N LEU A 19 -28.35 16.90 -8.64
CA LEU A 19 -26.90 16.79 -8.51
C LEU A 19 -26.39 15.60 -9.33
N TYR A 20 -25.45 15.84 -10.21
CA TYR A 20 -24.77 14.86 -11.03
C TYR A 20 -23.42 14.53 -10.38
N LEU A 21 -23.11 13.26 -10.11
CA LEU A 21 -21.92 12.85 -9.36
C LEU A 21 -21.13 11.79 -10.14
N GLY A 22 -19.85 12.04 -10.39
CA GLY A 22 -18.90 11.12 -11.01
C GLY A 22 -18.36 10.14 -9.98
N SER A 23 -18.75 8.88 -10.09
CA SER A 23 -18.30 7.79 -9.21
C SER A 23 -17.78 6.64 -10.07
N GLY A 24 -16.46 6.43 -10.03
CA GLY A 24 -15.78 5.51 -10.94
C GLY A 24 -15.98 5.89 -12.41
N LEU A 25 -16.74 5.06 -13.15
CA LEU A 25 -17.00 5.20 -14.59
C LEU A 25 -18.43 5.67 -14.91
N HIS A 26 -19.17 6.17 -13.93
CA HIS A 26 -20.57 6.59 -14.08
C HIS A 26 -20.85 7.99 -13.54
N VAL A 27 -21.79 8.68 -14.18
CA VAL A 27 -22.47 9.85 -13.60
C VAL A 27 -23.78 9.38 -12.94
N LEU A 28 -23.88 9.53 -11.62
CA LEU A 28 -25.13 9.39 -10.87
C LEU A 28 -25.93 10.69 -10.97
N VAL A 29 -27.25 10.61 -11.02
CA VAL A 29 -28.16 11.77 -10.96
C VAL A 29 -28.96 11.68 -9.67
N LEU A 30 -28.90 12.70 -8.83
CA LEU A 30 -29.54 12.78 -7.52
C LEU A 30 -30.56 13.92 -7.51
N ASN A 31 -31.67 13.76 -6.80
CA ASN A 31 -32.63 14.79 -6.43
C ASN A 31 -32.23 15.32 -5.06
N VAL A 32 -31.85 16.59 -5.01
CA VAL A 32 -31.38 17.31 -3.81
C VAL A 32 -32.35 18.42 -3.39
N ALA A 33 -33.63 18.31 -3.76
CA ALA A 33 -34.68 19.29 -3.39
C ALA A 33 -34.91 19.38 -1.87
N ASP A 34 -34.75 18.25 -1.16
CA ASP A 34 -34.76 18.17 0.29
C ASP A 34 -33.39 17.68 0.76
N PRO A 35 -32.54 18.54 1.33
CA PRO A 35 -31.22 18.15 1.83
C PRO A 35 -31.27 17.10 2.95
N GLU A 36 -32.41 16.94 3.63
CA GLU A 36 -32.63 15.89 4.63
C GLU A 36 -33.17 14.58 4.02
N ALA A 37 -33.46 14.56 2.70
CA ALA A 37 -34.02 13.42 1.96
C ALA A 37 -33.60 13.41 0.47
N ILE A 38 -32.30 13.30 0.21
CA ILE A 38 -31.73 13.22 -1.15
C ILE A 38 -32.06 11.85 -1.79
N GLU A 39 -32.50 11.83 -3.06
CA GLU A 39 -32.90 10.59 -3.75
C GLU A 39 -32.15 10.37 -5.07
N VAL A 40 -31.66 9.17 -5.38
CA VAL A 40 -31.08 8.86 -6.70
C VAL A 40 -32.18 8.85 -7.78
N MET A 41 -32.05 9.72 -8.77
CA MET A 41 -32.95 9.81 -9.92
C MET A 41 -32.57 8.87 -11.07
N GLY A 42 -31.28 8.69 -11.35
CA GLY A 42 -30.79 7.91 -12.49
C GLY A 42 -29.26 7.75 -12.52
N THR A 43 -28.75 7.03 -13.52
CA THR A 43 -27.30 6.79 -13.71
C THR A 43 -26.97 6.74 -15.20
N SER A 44 -25.80 7.25 -15.60
CA SER A 44 -25.33 7.22 -16.99
C SER A 44 -24.91 5.82 -17.44
N PRO A 45 -24.76 5.60 -18.76
CA PRO A 45 -23.98 4.49 -19.29
C PRO A 45 -22.52 4.57 -18.81
N LEU A 46 -21.78 3.46 -18.94
CA LEU A 46 -20.36 3.38 -18.62
C LEU A 46 -19.53 4.31 -19.51
N LEU A 47 -18.67 5.11 -18.90
CA LEU A 47 -17.77 6.05 -19.58
C LEU A 47 -16.37 5.45 -19.76
N PRO A 48 -15.63 5.80 -20.82
CA PRO A 48 -14.41 5.10 -21.30
C PRO A 48 -13.29 4.99 -20.26
N GLN A 49 -13.25 5.90 -19.31
CA GLN A 49 -12.24 6.04 -18.27
C GLN A 49 -12.85 6.74 -17.04
N PHE A 50 -12.06 6.86 -15.96
CA PHE A 50 -12.47 7.57 -14.75
C PHE A 50 -12.92 8.98 -15.08
N ILE A 51 -13.98 9.41 -14.40
CA ILE A 51 -14.53 10.74 -14.57
C ILE A 51 -13.65 11.71 -13.79
N GLU A 52 -13.04 12.64 -14.51
CA GLU A 52 -12.19 13.70 -13.94
C GLU A 52 -13.00 14.97 -13.69
N SER A 53 -13.97 15.31 -14.55
CA SER A 53 -14.91 16.41 -14.30
C SER A 53 -16.27 16.23 -14.98
N ILE A 54 -17.29 16.93 -14.48
CA ILE A 54 -18.63 17.00 -15.07
C ILE A 54 -19.03 18.47 -15.13
N SER A 55 -19.57 18.90 -16.26
CA SER A 55 -20.29 20.16 -16.39
C SER A 55 -21.54 19.95 -17.24
N GLY A 56 -22.42 20.95 -17.34
CA GLY A 56 -23.62 20.83 -18.15
C GLY A 56 -24.13 22.16 -18.73
N ASP A 57 -25.01 22.05 -19.73
CA ASP A 57 -25.65 23.18 -20.39
C ASP A 57 -27.16 23.28 -20.10
N GLU A 58 -27.77 24.40 -20.50
CA GLU A 58 -29.23 24.61 -20.38
C GLU A 58 -30.07 23.73 -21.33
N GLU A 59 -29.43 23.06 -22.29
CA GLU A 59 -30.10 22.16 -23.25
C GLU A 59 -30.23 20.73 -22.71
N GLY A 60 -29.67 20.46 -21.53
CA GLY A 60 -29.72 19.16 -20.87
C GLY A 60 -28.64 18.22 -21.37
N HIS A 61 -27.46 18.73 -21.72
CA HIS A 61 -26.26 17.92 -21.92
C HIS A 61 -25.31 18.03 -20.74
N LEU A 62 -24.58 16.95 -20.45
CA LEU A 62 -23.39 16.98 -19.62
C LEU A 62 -22.15 16.78 -20.47
N PHE A 63 -21.08 17.48 -20.15
CA PHE A 63 -19.75 17.32 -20.70
C PHE A 63 -18.89 16.67 -19.63
N VAL A 64 -18.51 15.42 -19.88
CA VAL A 64 -17.85 14.56 -18.90
C VAL A 64 -16.42 14.28 -19.37
N SER A 65 -15.46 14.79 -18.62
CA SER A 65 -14.03 14.59 -18.87
C SER A 65 -13.63 13.21 -18.36
N CYS A 66 -13.04 12.40 -19.23
CA CYS A 66 -12.67 11.02 -18.91
C CYS A 66 -11.17 10.78 -19.08
N GLY A 67 -10.31 11.75 -18.73
CA GLY A 67 -8.87 11.59 -18.84
C GLY A 67 -8.41 11.20 -20.24
N SER A 68 -7.72 10.06 -20.37
CA SER A 68 -7.29 9.50 -21.67
C SER A 68 -8.45 9.02 -22.57
N GLY A 69 -9.67 8.95 -22.04
CA GLY A 69 -10.90 8.70 -22.80
C GLY A 69 -11.48 9.95 -23.47
N GLY A 70 -10.83 11.11 -23.31
CA GLY A 70 -11.27 12.37 -23.91
C GLY A 70 -12.53 12.95 -23.27
N LEU A 71 -13.30 13.71 -24.05
CA LEU A 71 -14.60 14.26 -23.64
C LEU A 71 -15.74 13.34 -24.07
N VAL A 72 -16.65 13.03 -23.14
CA VAL A 72 -17.93 12.38 -23.41
C VAL A 72 -19.09 13.36 -23.22
N ILE A 73 -20.01 13.41 -24.17
CA ILE A 73 -21.21 14.24 -24.07
C ILE A 73 -22.40 13.36 -23.72
N LEU A 74 -23.04 13.59 -22.58
CA LEU A 74 -24.28 12.91 -22.17
C LEU A 74 -25.49 13.79 -22.43
N ASN A 75 -26.62 13.20 -22.79
CA ASN A 75 -27.93 13.83 -22.75
C ASN A 75 -28.65 13.38 -21.47
N VAL A 76 -29.02 14.36 -20.64
CA VAL A 76 -29.69 14.21 -19.34
C VAL A 76 -31.10 14.81 -19.32
N SER A 77 -31.67 15.11 -20.49
CA SER A 77 -33.08 15.56 -20.61
C SER A 77 -34.07 14.58 -19.97
N ASN A 78 -33.72 13.29 -19.92
CA ASN A 78 -34.32 12.30 -19.06
C ASN A 78 -33.37 11.93 -17.90
N SER A 79 -33.51 12.62 -16.77
CA SER A 79 -32.66 12.44 -15.60
C SER A 79 -32.69 11.02 -14.99
N SER A 80 -33.73 10.23 -15.28
CA SER A 80 -33.78 8.84 -14.84
C SER A 80 -33.10 7.86 -15.79
N ALA A 81 -32.70 8.31 -16.98
CA ALA A 81 -31.97 7.52 -17.97
C ALA A 81 -31.12 8.41 -18.90
N PRO A 82 -29.99 8.95 -18.42
CA PRO A 82 -29.01 9.62 -19.27
C PRO A 82 -28.54 8.74 -20.43
N THR A 83 -28.16 9.36 -21.56
CA THR A 83 -27.67 8.64 -22.76
C THR A 83 -26.42 9.32 -23.32
N ILE A 84 -25.53 8.58 -23.99
CA ILE A 84 -24.36 9.18 -24.65
C ILE A 84 -24.78 9.81 -25.97
N SER A 85 -24.44 11.08 -26.16
CA SER A 85 -24.70 11.85 -27.39
C SER A 85 -23.51 11.86 -28.33
N GLY A 86 -22.27 11.84 -27.81
CA GLY A 86 -21.06 11.80 -28.64
C GLY A 86 -19.78 11.75 -27.82
N TYR A 87 -18.66 11.67 -28.54
CA TYR A 87 -17.30 11.58 -27.99
C TYR A 87 -16.37 12.52 -28.75
N LEU A 88 -15.39 13.07 -28.04
CA LEU A 88 -14.24 13.75 -28.64
C LEU A 88 -12.97 13.11 -28.08
N ASP A 89 -12.25 12.43 -28.96
CA ASP A 89 -10.87 12.00 -28.69
C ASP A 89 -9.96 13.24 -28.71
N THR A 90 -9.30 13.50 -27.58
CA THR A 90 -8.39 14.63 -27.44
C THR A 90 -6.94 14.14 -27.56
N MET A 91 -6.00 15.05 -27.82
CA MET A 91 -4.58 14.69 -27.96
C MET A 91 -3.84 14.63 -26.61
N GLY A 92 -4.52 14.95 -25.51
CA GLY A 92 -4.00 14.97 -24.15
C GLY A 92 -4.80 14.11 -23.18
N TYR A 93 -4.75 14.47 -21.90
CA TYR A 93 -5.54 13.86 -20.84
C TYR A 93 -6.61 14.89 -20.46
N THR A 94 -7.88 14.64 -20.76
CA THR A 94 -8.95 15.61 -20.50
C THR A 94 -9.29 15.62 -19.01
N GLU A 95 -8.80 16.65 -18.31
CA GLU A 95 -8.97 16.86 -16.87
C GLU A 95 -10.29 17.60 -16.58
N ASN A 96 -10.59 18.66 -17.33
CA ASN A 96 -11.83 19.42 -17.21
C ASN A 96 -12.47 19.77 -18.56
N ALA A 97 -13.80 19.89 -18.59
CA ALA A 97 -14.59 20.39 -19.69
C ALA A 97 -15.65 21.38 -19.19
N THR A 98 -15.59 22.64 -19.63
CA THR A 98 -16.52 23.71 -19.21
C THR A 98 -17.25 24.33 -20.43
N PRO A 99 -18.59 24.49 -20.41
CA PRO A 99 -19.35 25.04 -21.54
C PRO A 99 -19.07 26.52 -21.77
N PHE A 100 -18.98 26.91 -23.05
CA PHE A 100 -18.77 28.29 -23.49
C PHE A 100 -19.60 28.60 -24.75
N GLY A 101 -20.90 28.80 -24.56
CA GLY A 101 -21.84 29.00 -25.67
C GLY A 101 -21.93 27.75 -26.55
N ARG A 102 -21.52 27.85 -27.81
CA ARG A 102 -21.49 26.70 -28.75
C ARG A 102 -20.24 25.83 -28.62
N TYR A 103 -19.31 26.23 -27.78
CA TYR A 103 -18.02 25.57 -27.58
C TYR A 103 -17.98 24.93 -26.19
N VAL A 104 -17.05 24.00 -26.01
CA VAL A 104 -16.59 23.51 -24.71
C VAL A 104 -15.11 23.79 -24.64
N ILE A 105 -14.69 24.36 -23.52
CA ILE A 105 -13.30 24.63 -23.22
C ILE A 105 -12.79 23.44 -22.42
N LEU A 106 -11.66 22.90 -22.80
CA LEU A 106 -11.09 21.69 -22.22
C LEU A 106 -9.76 22.05 -21.56
N ALA A 107 -9.59 21.69 -20.31
CA ALA A 107 -8.28 21.49 -19.72
C ALA A 107 -7.79 20.11 -20.19
N ASP A 108 -6.97 20.06 -21.23
CA ASP A 108 -6.51 18.81 -21.85
C ASP A 108 -5.08 18.48 -21.42
N GLY A 109 -4.84 18.52 -20.11
CA GLY A 109 -3.60 18.14 -19.44
C GLY A 109 -2.38 18.69 -20.17
N PRO A 110 -1.54 17.84 -20.80
CA PRO A 110 -0.30 18.26 -21.49
C PRO A 110 -0.51 19.15 -22.73
N GLN A 111 -1.72 19.26 -23.26
CA GLN A 111 -2.05 20.07 -24.43
C GLN A 111 -2.61 21.45 -24.08
N GLY A 112 -2.55 21.84 -22.80
CA GLY A 112 -3.05 23.12 -22.33
C GLY A 112 -4.57 23.24 -22.41
N VAL A 113 -5.05 24.38 -22.89
CA VAL A 113 -6.49 24.63 -23.04
C VAL A 113 -6.91 24.39 -24.49
N GLN A 114 -7.76 23.40 -24.73
CA GLN A 114 -8.38 23.18 -26.04
C GLN A 114 -9.78 23.79 -26.10
N ILE A 115 -10.19 24.18 -27.30
CA ILE A 115 -11.52 24.72 -27.57
C ILE A 115 -12.19 23.79 -28.58
N ALA A 116 -13.24 23.11 -28.15
CA ALA A 116 -14.02 22.21 -28.98
C ALA A 116 -15.34 22.87 -29.41
N ASP A 117 -15.69 22.80 -30.69
CA ASP A 117 -17.03 23.12 -31.18
C ASP A 117 -17.94 21.91 -30.96
N VAL A 118 -18.98 22.09 -30.15
CA VAL A 118 -19.96 21.06 -29.80
C VAL A 118 -21.35 21.35 -30.38
N SER A 119 -21.43 22.24 -31.38
CA SER A 119 -22.70 22.55 -32.05
C SER A 119 -23.37 21.33 -32.70
N ASP A 120 -22.56 20.32 -33.05
CA ASP A 120 -23.02 18.97 -33.34
C ASP A 120 -22.48 18.06 -32.24
N VAL A 121 -23.28 17.84 -31.19
CA VAL A 121 -22.90 17.01 -30.03
C VAL A 121 -22.59 15.56 -30.41
N GLN A 122 -22.98 15.10 -31.60
CA GLN A 122 -22.64 13.77 -32.09
C GLN A 122 -21.25 13.71 -32.72
N ASN A 123 -20.75 14.86 -33.20
CA ASN A 123 -19.47 14.98 -33.90
C ASN A 123 -18.71 16.23 -33.40
N PRO A 124 -18.36 16.31 -32.11
CA PRO A 124 -17.58 17.42 -31.58
C PRO A 124 -16.19 17.49 -32.23
N THR A 125 -15.62 18.69 -32.37
CA THR A 125 -14.27 18.87 -32.96
C THR A 125 -13.48 19.97 -32.28
N VAL A 126 -12.19 19.76 -32.02
CA VAL A 126 -11.26 20.81 -31.58
C VAL A 126 -11.06 21.85 -32.70
N VAL A 127 -11.23 23.13 -32.39
CA VAL A 127 -11.10 24.26 -33.35
C VAL A 127 -9.93 25.18 -33.10
N SER A 128 -9.40 25.22 -31.88
CA SER A 128 -8.17 25.93 -31.51
C SER A 128 -7.69 25.52 -30.12
N GLU A 129 -6.53 26.03 -29.73
CA GLU A 129 -5.87 25.76 -28.45
C GLU A 129 -5.18 27.04 -27.92
N ALA A 130 -4.88 27.07 -26.64
CA ALA A 130 -4.07 28.09 -25.98
C ALA A 130 -3.16 27.44 -24.93
N TYR A 131 -1.95 27.98 -24.76
CA TYR A 131 -0.94 27.43 -23.87
C TYR A 131 -0.64 25.94 -24.14
N SER A 132 -0.49 25.56 -25.42
CA SER A 132 -0.36 24.16 -25.89
C SER A 132 0.89 23.39 -25.40
N LEU A 133 1.73 24.02 -24.57
CA LEU A 133 2.90 23.42 -23.93
C LEU A 133 2.80 23.44 -22.40
N ALA A 134 1.69 23.95 -21.86
CA ALA A 134 1.44 24.01 -20.43
C ALA A 134 0.55 22.85 -20.02
N TYR A 135 0.83 22.25 -18.86
CA TYR A 135 -0.12 21.32 -18.25
C TYR A 135 -1.26 22.11 -17.60
N VAL A 136 -2.51 21.84 -17.95
CA VAL A 136 -3.68 22.50 -17.35
C VAL A 136 -4.61 21.45 -16.76
N TYR A 137 -4.91 21.56 -15.47
CA TYR A 137 -5.80 20.63 -14.74
C TYR A 137 -7.25 21.08 -14.75
N ASP A 138 -7.50 22.38 -14.64
CA ASP A 138 -8.87 22.88 -14.53
C ASP A 138 -9.04 24.30 -15.09
N ILE A 139 -10.29 24.72 -15.29
CA ILE A 139 -10.64 26.01 -15.89
C ILE A 139 -11.88 26.64 -15.25
N ALA A 140 -11.76 27.93 -14.91
CA ALA A 140 -12.90 28.78 -14.56
C ALA A 140 -13.14 29.87 -15.63
N ILE A 141 -14.39 30.25 -15.88
CA ILE A 141 -14.73 31.23 -16.94
C ILE A 141 -15.54 32.41 -16.38
N LYS A 142 -15.11 33.64 -16.71
CA LYS A 142 -15.90 34.87 -16.47
C LYS A 142 -16.01 35.70 -17.74
N GLY A 143 -17.23 35.82 -18.27
CA GLY A 143 -17.47 36.60 -19.49
C GLY A 143 -16.77 35.96 -20.69
N THR A 144 -15.75 36.61 -21.24
CA THR A 144 -14.89 36.07 -22.32
C THR A 144 -13.49 35.71 -21.83
N THR A 145 -13.25 35.66 -20.52
CA THR A 145 -11.94 35.33 -19.95
C THR A 145 -11.96 33.93 -19.36
N VAL A 146 -10.96 33.12 -19.71
CA VAL A 146 -10.68 31.81 -19.10
C VAL A 146 -9.51 31.94 -18.14
N TYR A 147 -9.68 31.36 -16.96
CA TYR A 147 -8.67 31.20 -15.91
C TYR A 147 -8.30 29.73 -15.86
N ALA A 148 -7.10 29.39 -16.30
CA ALA A 148 -6.64 28.00 -16.36
C ALA A 148 -5.67 27.70 -15.21
N ALA A 149 -5.97 26.64 -14.47
CA ALA A 149 -5.18 26.12 -13.37
C ALA A 149 -3.98 25.34 -13.95
N GLY A 150 -2.81 26.00 -13.95
CA GLY A 150 -1.59 25.46 -14.52
C GLY A 150 -0.86 24.51 -13.58
N GLY A 151 -0.61 23.29 -14.05
CA GLY A 151 0.21 22.27 -13.39
C GLY A 151 1.64 22.76 -13.20
N GLY A 152 1.94 23.26 -11.99
CA GLY A 152 3.24 23.80 -11.59
C GLY A 152 3.58 25.19 -12.15
N SER A 153 2.70 25.79 -12.97
CA SER A 153 2.95 27.09 -13.61
C SER A 153 2.20 28.26 -12.96
N GLY A 154 1.12 27.97 -12.22
CA GLY A 154 0.26 28.98 -11.59
C GLY A 154 -1.02 29.23 -12.38
N LEU A 155 -1.51 30.47 -12.38
CA LEU A 155 -2.76 30.85 -13.06
C LEU A 155 -2.49 31.39 -14.46
N PHE A 156 -3.03 30.73 -15.48
CA PHE A 156 -3.07 31.25 -16.85
C PHE A 156 -4.35 32.05 -17.10
N THR A 157 -4.25 33.12 -17.88
CA THR A 157 -5.40 33.93 -18.31
C THR A 157 -5.47 33.98 -19.81
N ILE A 158 -6.66 33.73 -20.37
CA ILE A 158 -6.90 33.69 -21.81
C ILE A 158 -8.06 34.63 -22.13
N ASP A 159 -7.87 35.53 -23.09
CA ASP A 159 -8.96 36.25 -23.73
C ASP A 159 -9.54 35.38 -24.85
N LEU A 160 -10.78 34.95 -24.64
CA LEU A 160 -11.57 34.10 -25.52
C LEU A 160 -12.68 34.89 -26.25
N SER A 161 -12.44 36.17 -26.51
CA SER A 161 -13.35 37.00 -27.32
C SER A 161 -13.54 36.48 -28.76
N ASP A 162 -12.54 35.78 -29.31
CA ASP A 162 -12.65 34.99 -30.54
C ASP A 162 -12.21 33.54 -30.24
N PRO A 163 -13.17 32.59 -30.07
CA PRO A 163 -12.86 31.21 -29.70
C PRO A 163 -12.08 30.42 -30.74
N LYS A 164 -11.85 30.95 -31.95
CA LYS A 164 -10.97 30.33 -32.96
C LYS A 164 -9.57 30.91 -32.94
N LYS A 165 -9.36 31.97 -32.15
CA LYS A 165 -8.11 32.73 -32.00
C LYS A 165 -7.99 33.22 -30.55
N PRO A 166 -7.89 32.29 -29.58
CA PRO A 166 -7.66 32.67 -28.19
C PRO A 166 -6.38 33.52 -28.07
N VAL A 167 -6.38 34.48 -27.17
CA VAL A 167 -5.21 35.31 -26.86
C VAL A 167 -4.74 35.00 -25.45
N GLU A 168 -3.54 34.44 -25.34
CA GLU A 168 -2.82 34.22 -24.08
C GLU A 168 -2.49 35.58 -23.43
N ALA A 169 -3.24 35.95 -22.38
CA ALA A 169 -3.25 37.30 -21.83
C ALA A 169 -2.22 37.48 -20.69
N GLY A 170 -1.88 36.42 -19.98
CA GLY A 170 -0.92 36.51 -18.87
C GLY A 170 -0.83 35.25 -18.02
N LEU A 171 0.28 35.14 -17.30
CA LEU A 171 0.59 34.09 -16.34
C LEU A 171 0.91 34.73 -14.99
N ILE A 172 0.27 34.26 -13.94
CA ILE A 172 0.63 34.56 -12.55
C ILE A 172 1.21 33.30 -11.94
N GLN A 173 2.50 33.32 -11.64
CA GLN A 173 3.17 32.21 -10.99
C GLN A 173 2.67 32.05 -9.56
N LEU A 174 2.32 30.82 -9.20
CA LEU A 174 1.86 30.43 -7.87
C LEU A 174 2.64 29.19 -7.43
N ASN A 175 2.72 28.98 -6.13
CA ASN A 175 3.31 27.76 -5.59
C ASN A 175 2.32 26.60 -5.74
N GLY A 176 2.83 25.41 -6.02
CA GLY A 176 2.00 24.23 -6.14
C GLY A 176 1.38 23.99 -7.51
N CYS A 177 0.93 22.76 -7.72
CA CYS A 177 0.12 22.42 -8.88
C CYS A 177 -1.30 22.93 -8.66
N GLN A 178 -1.77 23.80 -9.55
CA GLN A 178 -3.14 24.29 -9.49
C GLN A 178 -4.03 23.21 -10.11
N TYR A 179 -4.70 22.43 -9.27
CA TYR A 179 -5.54 21.29 -9.66
C TYR A 179 -6.98 21.67 -9.98
N ASP A 180 -7.50 22.73 -9.34
CA ASP A 180 -8.90 23.13 -9.50
C ASP A 180 -9.06 24.66 -9.44
N ALA A 181 -10.08 25.20 -10.11
CA ALA A 181 -10.37 26.61 -10.24
C ALA A 181 -11.87 26.90 -10.15
N GLU A 182 -12.29 27.66 -9.14
CA GLU A 182 -13.71 27.96 -8.91
C GLU A 182 -13.97 29.46 -8.70
N ILE A 183 -15.06 30.00 -9.27
CA ILE A 183 -15.44 31.41 -9.09
C ILE A 183 -16.62 31.51 -8.13
N VAL A 184 -16.35 32.02 -6.92
CA VAL A 184 -17.37 32.26 -5.89
C VAL A 184 -17.40 33.74 -5.52
N ASN A 185 -18.59 34.34 -5.45
CA ASN A 185 -18.78 35.72 -4.99
C ASN A 185 -17.87 36.77 -5.70
N GLU A 186 -17.80 36.69 -7.03
CA GLU A 186 -16.99 37.58 -7.89
C GLU A 186 -15.46 37.51 -7.65
N ARG A 187 -14.98 36.43 -7.03
CA ARG A 187 -13.56 36.10 -6.84
C ARG A 187 -13.25 34.74 -7.43
N LEU A 188 -12.01 34.57 -7.87
CA LEU A 188 -11.49 33.28 -8.35
C LEU A 188 -10.69 32.62 -7.22
N TYR A 189 -10.93 31.33 -6.99
CA TYR A 189 -10.20 30.49 -6.06
C TYR A 189 -9.48 29.39 -6.84
N LEU A 190 -8.25 29.04 -6.43
CA LEU A 190 -7.48 27.95 -7.00
C LEU A 190 -7.06 26.97 -5.91
N ALA A 191 -7.24 25.67 -6.13
CA ALA A 191 -6.67 24.61 -5.31
C ALA A 191 -5.26 24.30 -5.81
N GLY A 192 -4.26 24.79 -5.09
CA GLY A 192 -2.86 24.77 -5.46
C GLY A 192 -2.06 23.61 -4.90
N ALA A 193 -2.63 22.46 -4.58
CA ALA A 193 -1.94 21.36 -3.90
C ALA A 193 -1.29 21.83 -2.57
N TRP A 194 0.03 21.65 -2.41
CA TRP A 194 0.81 22.20 -1.29
C TRP A 194 0.86 23.74 -1.25
N GLY A 195 0.42 24.40 -2.32
CA GLY A 195 0.17 25.84 -2.38
C GLY A 195 -1.08 26.27 -1.61
N GLY A 196 -1.94 25.35 -1.19
CA GLY A 196 -3.20 25.66 -0.50
C GLY A 196 -4.24 26.27 -1.44
N VAL A 197 -5.18 27.04 -0.90
CA VAL A 197 -6.24 27.70 -1.66
C VAL A 197 -5.91 29.18 -1.90
N SER A 198 -5.60 29.54 -3.15
CA SER A 198 -5.31 30.93 -3.56
C SER A 198 -6.59 31.65 -3.97
N ALA A 199 -6.82 32.87 -3.48
CA ALA A 199 -7.97 33.70 -3.81
C ALA A 199 -7.56 34.96 -4.60
N PHE A 200 -8.27 35.28 -5.67
CA PHE A 200 -7.98 36.38 -6.59
C PHE A 200 -9.15 37.34 -6.76
N ASP A 201 -8.84 38.63 -6.81
CA ASP A 201 -9.72 39.68 -7.31
C ASP A 201 -9.68 39.67 -8.83
N ILE A 202 -10.84 39.45 -9.44
CA ILE A 202 -11.07 39.37 -10.88
C ILE A 202 -11.87 40.58 -11.40
N GLY A 203 -11.81 41.73 -10.72
CA GLY A 203 -12.41 42.99 -11.17
C GLY A 203 -11.77 43.56 -12.44
N GLU A 204 -10.50 43.22 -12.72
CA GLU A 204 -9.82 43.42 -14.00
C GLU A 204 -9.58 42.03 -14.64
N PRO A 205 -10.48 41.51 -15.48
CA PRO A 205 -10.52 40.07 -15.78
C PRO A 205 -9.24 39.48 -16.39
N LEU A 206 -8.57 40.21 -17.29
CA LEU A 206 -7.30 39.79 -17.91
C LEU A 206 -6.05 40.11 -17.05
N SER A 207 -6.25 40.65 -15.84
CA SER A 207 -5.18 40.97 -14.90
C SER A 207 -5.64 40.69 -13.46
N PRO A 208 -5.94 39.42 -13.12
CA PRO A 208 -6.36 39.04 -11.79
C PRO A 208 -5.28 39.40 -10.76
N LYS A 209 -5.71 39.76 -9.54
CA LYS A 209 -4.79 40.16 -8.46
C LYS A 209 -4.96 39.21 -7.30
N LEU A 210 -3.89 38.55 -6.88
CA LEU A 210 -3.89 37.69 -5.69
C LEU A 210 -4.29 38.53 -4.47
N VAL A 211 -5.37 38.12 -3.80
CA VAL A 211 -5.91 38.75 -2.59
C VAL A 211 -5.33 38.07 -1.35
N ASN A 212 -5.36 36.74 -1.34
CA ASN A 212 -4.85 35.92 -0.24
C ASN A 212 -4.49 34.51 -0.72
N ASN A 213 -3.75 33.78 0.09
CA ASN A 213 -3.53 32.35 -0.05
C ASN A 213 -3.72 31.68 1.32
N THR A 214 -4.61 30.70 1.40
CA THR A 214 -4.92 29.97 2.63
C THR A 214 -4.30 28.57 2.56
N GLU A 215 -3.41 28.25 3.50
CA GLU A 215 -2.81 26.92 3.57
C GLU A 215 -3.85 25.86 4.03
N THR A 216 -3.78 24.68 3.43
CA THR A 216 -4.52 23.47 3.83
C THR A 216 -3.58 22.49 4.54
N THR A 217 -4.12 21.49 5.24
CA THR A 217 -3.33 20.54 6.04
C THR A 217 -2.68 19.41 5.22
N GLY A 218 -3.23 19.11 4.04
CA GLY A 218 -2.60 18.33 2.97
C GLY A 218 -2.65 19.10 1.65
N TRP A 219 -2.89 18.42 0.53
CA TRP A 219 -2.96 19.06 -0.78
C TRP A 219 -4.37 19.46 -1.14
N ALA A 220 -4.62 20.74 -1.38
CA ALA A 220 -5.87 21.18 -2.00
C ALA A 220 -5.95 20.61 -3.43
N MET A 221 -6.82 19.63 -3.63
CA MET A 221 -6.97 18.88 -4.89
C MET A 221 -8.21 19.29 -5.68
N ALA A 222 -9.31 19.63 -5.00
CA ALA A 222 -10.54 20.04 -5.65
C ALA A 222 -11.27 21.13 -4.85
N LEU A 223 -12.07 21.94 -5.55
CA LEU A 223 -12.91 23.01 -5.03
C LEU A 223 -14.34 22.81 -5.52
N GLU A 224 -15.32 22.98 -4.65
CA GLU A 224 -16.73 23.04 -5.06
C GLU A 224 -17.43 24.18 -4.32
N ASN A 225 -18.21 24.97 -5.05
CA ASN A 225 -19.00 26.03 -4.48
C ASN A 225 -20.21 25.47 -3.71
N ALA A 226 -20.40 25.89 -2.46
CA ALA A 226 -21.55 25.58 -1.64
C ALA A 226 -22.23 26.87 -1.15
N ASP A 227 -23.08 27.47 -2.00
CA ASP A 227 -23.77 28.75 -1.77
C ASP A 227 -22.81 29.94 -1.56
N ASP A 228 -22.58 30.36 -0.29
CA ASP A 228 -21.65 31.43 0.10
C ASP A 228 -20.31 30.86 0.66
N ASP A 229 -20.17 29.54 0.69
CA ASP A 229 -19.02 28.80 1.24
C ASP A 229 -18.25 28.04 0.13
N LEU A 230 -17.05 27.56 0.45
CA LEU A 230 -16.19 26.78 -0.45
C LEU A 230 -15.85 25.42 0.18
N LEU A 231 -16.23 24.33 -0.48
CA LEU A 231 -15.77 22.99 -0.16
C LEU A 231 -14.42 22.73 -0.84
N VAL A 232 -13.47 22.12 -0.12
CA VAL A 232 -12.10 21.86 -0.56
C VAL A 232 -11.79 20.39 -0.30
N LEU A 233 -11.49 19.60 -1.33
CA LEU A 233 -10.95 18.26 -1.14
C LEU A 233 -9.45 18.34 -0.90
N ASP A 234 -9.01 17.71 0.18
CA ASP A 234 -7.65 17.65 0.65
C ASP A 234 -7.15 16.20 0.66
N GLY A 235 -6.06 15.95 -0.07
CA GLY A 235 -5.52 14.60 -0.26
C GLY A 235 -5.02 13.91 1.01
N ALA A 236 -4.84 14.61 2.13
CA ALA A 236 -4.39 14.03 3.40
C ALA A 236 -5.52 13.88 4.44
N ASP A 237 -6.46 14.80 4.49
CA ASP A 237 -7.49 14.84 5.54
C ASP A 237 -8.93 14.62 5.02
N GLY A 238 -9.13 14.58 3.69
CA GLY A 238 -10.40 14.28 3.01
C GLY A 238 -11.11 15.50 2.41
N ALA A 239 -12.17 16.03 3.01
CA ALA A 239 -12.96 17.16 2.52
C ALA A 239 -13.13 18.22 3.62
N MET A 240 -12.95 19.50 3.29
CA MET A 240 -12.96 20.64 4.21
C MET A 240 -13.89 21.75 3.72
N LEU A 241 -14.73 22.32 4.59
CA LEU A 241 -15.65 23.42 4.22
C LEU A 241 -15.14 24.75 4.77
N TYR A 242 -15.18 25.82 3.98
CA TYR A 242 -14.70 27.16 4.34
C TYR A 242 -15.77 28.25 4.13
N ASP A 243 -15.93 29.16 5.09
CA ASP A 243 -16.73 30.38 4.98
C ASP A 243 -16.01 31.44 4.14
N LEU A 244 -16.69 32.03 3.16
CA LEU A 244 -16.15 33.09 2.30
C LEU A 244 -16.70 34.50 2.61
N SER A 245 -17.45 34.67 3.69
CA SER A 245 -18.05 35.95 4.10
C SER A 245 -17.01 37.07 4.36
N SER A 246 -15.77 36.66 4.64
CA SER A 246 -14.63 37.55 4.89
C SER A 246 -13.79 37.81 3.61
N SER A 247 -12.68 38.55 3.75
CA SER A 247 -11.71 38.68 2.64
C SER A 247 -10.79 37.47 2.47
N TYR A 248 -10.91 36.45 3.32
CA TYR A 248 -10.14 35.20 3.30
C TYR A 248 -11.04 34.00 3.67
N PRO A 249 -10.84 32.80 3.08
CA PRO A 249 -11.56 31.58 3.49
C PRO A 249 -11.30 31.22 4.95
N GLU A 250 -12.36 31.02 5.74
CA GLU A 250 -12.29 30.59 7.16
C GLU A 250 -12.80 29.14 7.30
N LEU A 251 -11.97 28.21 7.81
CA LEU A 251 -12.33 26.79 7.93
C LEU A 251 -13.52 26.59 8.89
N LEU A 252 -14.56 25.90 8.41
CA LEU A 252 -15.78 25.53 9.13
C LEU A 252 -15.78 24.07 9.63
N SER A 253 -15.35 23.10 8.82
CA SER A 253 -15.38 21.65 9.16
C SER A 253 -14.50 20.75 8.26
N THR A 254 -14.29 19.47 8.63
CA THR A 254 -13.47 18.46 7.92
C THR A 254 -14.12 17.04 7.92
N PHE A 255 -13.88 16.19 6.89
CA PHE A 255 -14.42 14.82 6.70
C PHE A 255 -13.43 13.88 5.95
N THR A 256 -13.27 12.58 6.25
CA THR A 256 -12.20 11.67 5.69
C THR A 256 -12.72 10.40 4.95
N LEU A 257 -12.09 9.94 3.84
CA LEU A 257 -12.53 8.81 2.95
C LEU A 257 -11.69 7.49 3.08
N PHE A 258 -12.09 6.33 2.47
CA PHE A 258 -11.68 4.89 2.73
C PHE A 258 -10.58 4.22 1.82
N GLY A 259 -10.05 3.01 2.17
CA GLY A 259 -8.95 2.21 1.53
C GLY A 259 -9.23 0.73 1.10
N PHE A 260 -8.27 -0.22 1.26
CA PHE A 260 -8.24 -1.64 0.75
C PHE A 260 -8.93 -2.67 1.69
N VAL A 261 -9.98 -3.38 1.23
CA VAL A 261 -10.84 -4.24 2.07
C VAL A 261 -10.67 -5.76 1.81
N GLY A 262 -10.30 -6.53 2.83
CA GLY A 262 -10.04 -7.98 2.76
C GLY A 262 -11.17 -8.91 3.21
N SER A 263 -12.07 -8.49 4.11
CA SER A 263 -13.22 -9.30 4.57
C SER A 263 -14.36 -8.42 5.09
N GLY A 264 -15.61 -8.90 5.00
CA GLY A 264 -16.79 -8.20 5.53
C GLY A 264 -17.71 -9.08 6.38
N ALA A 265 -18.52 -8.43 7.21
CA ALA A 265 -19.63 -9.02 7.96
C ALA A 265 -20.75 -7.98 8.16
N MET A 266 -21.96 -8.42 8.48
CA MET A 266 -23.09 -7.51 8.72
C MET A 266 -23.93 -8.01 9.89
N GLU A 267 -24.36 -7.09 10.74
CA GLU A 267 -25.30 -7.34 11.84
C GLU A 267 -26.39 -6.26 11.81
N GLY A 268 -27.65 -6.67 11.68
CA GLY A 268 -28.76 -5.75 11.47
C GLY A 268 -28.52 -4.83 10.27
N ASN A 269 -28.41 -3.53 10.56
CA ASN A 269 -28.12 -2.50 9.57
C ASN A 269 -26.66 -2.06 9.57
N THR A 270 -25.76 -2.65 10.35
CA THR A 270 -24.36 -2.22 10.39
C THR A 270 -23.47 -3.20 9.61
N VAL A 271 -22.72 -2.69 8.64
CA VAL A 271 -21.68 -3.41 7.91
C VAL A 271 -20.35 -3.20 8.62
N PHE A 272 -19.59 -4.27 8.77
CA PHE A 272 -18.25 -4.26 9.33
C PHE A 272 -17.27 -4.77 8.27
N LEU A 273 -16.18 -4.03 8.07
CA LEU A 273 -15.17 -4.31 7.05
C LEU A 273 -13.81 -4.46 7.74
N LEU A 274 -13.01 -5.41 7.28
CA LEU A 274 -11.59 -5.47 7.60
C LEU A 274 -10.83 -4.83 6.45
N ASP A 275 -10.34 -3.63 6.70
CA ASP A 275 -9.45 -2.89 5.84
C ASP A 275 -8.00 -3.18 6.25
N GLU A 276 -7.13 -3.48 5.28
CA GLU A 276 -5.74 -3.84 5.55
C GLU A 276 -4.91 -2.66 6.08
N GLU A 277 -5.34 -1.42 5.80
CA GLU A 277 -4.68 -0.19 6.25
C GLU A 277 -5.39 0.42 7.46
N PHE A 278 -6.72 0.38 7.51
CA PHE A 278 -7.53 1.06 8.53
C PHE A 278 -8.10 0.13 9.61
N GLY A 279 -7.89 -1.18 9.51
CA GLY A 279 -8.33 -2.15 10.51
C GLY A 279 -9.80 -2.52 10.41
N LEU A 280 -10.47 -2.69 11.54
CA LEU A 280 -11.92 -2.91 11.55
C LEU A 280 -12.66 -1.59 11.35
N VAL A 281 -13.42 -1.49 10.28
CA VAL A 281 -14.26 -0.35 9.93
C VAL A 281 -15.73 -0.73 10.16
N SER A 282 -16.52 0.16 10.75
CA SER A 282 -17.97 -0.02 10.90
C SER A 282 -18.74 1.05 10.13
N VAL A 283 -19.82 0.64 9.48
CA VAL A 283 -20.64 1.48 8.59
C VAL A 283 -22.11 1.23 8.88
N ASP A 284 -22.89 2.27 9.19
CA ASP A 284 -24.35 2.18 9.24
C ASP A 284 -24.87 2.08 7.81
N TYR A 285 -25.70 1.09 7.56
CA TYR A 285 -26.35 0.75 6.30
C TYR A 285 -27.88 0.73 6.48
N SER A 286 -28.40 1.44 7.49
CA SER A 286 -29.83 1.64 7.70
C SER A 286 -30.47 2.36 6.52
N ASP A 287 -29.74 3.32 5.95
CA ASP A 287 -30.04 3.90 4.64
C ASP A 287 -29.14 3.28 3.58
N LYS A 288 -29.75 2.48 2.71
CA LYS A 288 -29.05 1.74 1.66
C LYS A 288 -28.52 2.62 0.53
N LEU A 289 -28.97 3.87 0.47
CA LEU A 289 -28.52 4.87 -0.50
C LEU A 289 -27.51 5.86 0.12
N ALA A 290 -27.40 5.87 1.45
CA ALA A 290 -26.53 6.78 2.21
C ALA A 290 -25.98 6.13 3.50
N PRO A 291 -25.09 5.13 3.38
CA PRO A 291 -24.44 4.52 4.52
C PRO A 291 -23.40 5.46 5.14
N GLU A 292 -23.31 5.41 6.47
CA GLU A 292 -22.53 6.33 7.29
C GLU A 292 -21.34 5.61 7.93
N LEU A 293 -20.13 6.17 7.83
CA LEU A 293 -18.98 5.67 8.60
C LEU A 293 -19.22 5.89 10.10
N LEU A 294 -19.28 4.80 10.86
CA LEU A 294 -19.45 4.86 12.31
C LEU A 294 -18.10 4.89 13.03
N CYS A 295 -17.13 4.05 12.62
CA CYS A 295 -15.83 3.98 13.28
C CYS A 295 -14.72 3.33 12.43
N ARG A 296 -13.46 3.58 12.83
CA ARG A 296 -12.27 2.82 12.45
C ARG A 296 -11.56 2.35 13.72
N TRP A 297 -11.16 1.08 13.75
CA TRP A 297 -10.55 0.44 14.89
C TRP A 297 -9.29 -0.30 14.46
N MET A 298 -8.15 0.15 15.01
CA MET A 298 -6.74 -0.26 14.84
C MET A 298 -6.35 -1.06 13.57
N PRO A 299 -5.28 -0.66 12.85
CA PRO A 299 -4.78 -1.43 11.71
C PRO A 299 -4.54 -2.91 12.08
N LEU A 300 -5.11 -3.81 11.28
CA LEU A 300 -4.90 -5.25 11.40
C LEU A 300 -4.38 -5.76 10.05
N THR A 301 -3.12 -5.45 9.78
CA THR A 301 -2.42 -5.62 8.48
C THR A 301 -2.44 -7.04 7.91
N GLU A 302 -2.77 -8.05 8.72
CA GLU A 302 -2.88 -9.44 8.28
C GLU A 302 -4.23 -10.09 8.65
N ALA A 303 -5.26 -9.30 8.96
CA ALA A 303 -6.56 -9.85 9.30
C ALA A 303 -7.23 -10.52 8.10
N ARG A 304 -7.60 -11.79 8.27
CA ARG A 304 -8.13 -12.64 7.19
C ARG A 304 -9.64 -12.83 7.24
N ARG A 305 -10.20 -12.89 8.45
CA ARG A 305 -11.62 -13.19 8.65
C ARG A 305 -12.16 -12.38 9.83
N LEU A 306 -13.27 -11.70 9.61
CA LEU A 306 -14.16 -11.13 10.64
C LEU A 306 -15.49 -11.90 10.77
N THR A 307 -15.77 -12.60 11.85
CA THR A 307 -17.17 -13.05 12.11
C THR A 307 -17.85 -12.20 13.16
N VAL A 308 -19.06 -11.73 12.87
CA VAL A 308 -19.89 -10.93 13.79
C VAL A 308 -21.03 -11.81 14.27
N ASN A 309 -21.33 -11.72 15.56
CA ASN A 309 -22.46 -12.38 16.21
C ASN A 309 -23.07 -11.41 17.22
N ASP A 310 -24.25 -10.86 16.91
CA ASP A 310 -24.88 -9.79 17.68
C ASP A 310 -23.88 -8.62 17.88
N THR A 311 -23.68 -8.18 19.13
CA THR A 311 -22.81 -7.04 19.48
C THR A 311 -21.34 -7.46 19.69
N THR A 312 -20.86 -8.51 19.03
CA THR A 312 -19.48 -8.98 19.21
C THR A 312 -18.86 -9.38 17.88
N ALA A 313 -17.66 -8.84 17.61
CA ALA A 313 -16.83 -9.25 16.48
C ALA A 313 -15.70 -10.16 16.96
N TYR A 314 -15.48 -11.25 16.22
CA TYR A 314 -14.34 -12.15 16.34
C TYR A 314 -13.48 -11.99 15.09
N VAL A 315 -12.31 -11.37 15.26
CA VAL A 315 -11.37 -11.12 14.16
C VAL A 315 -10.21 -12.11 14.26
N ALA A 316 -10.01 -12.85 13.16
CA ALA A 316 -8.80 -13.60 12.90
C ALA A 316 -7.73 -12.64 12.39
N GLY A 317 -6.93 -12.09 13.30
CA GLY A 317 -5.93 -11.05 13.03
C GLY A 317 -4.62 -11.57 12.43
N GLY A 318 -4.60 -12.78 11.87
CA GLY A 318 -3.38 -13.39 11.37
C GLY A 318 -2.39 -13.65 12.50
N LEU A 319 -1.14 -13.21 12.35
CA LEU A 319 -0.12 -13.38 13.39
C LEU A 319 -0.38 -12.52 14.65
N SER A 320 -1.24 -11.51 14.59
CA SER A 320 -1.64 -10.72 15.77
C SER A 320 -2.55 -11.52 16.72
N GLY A 321 -3.06 -12.67 16.29
CA GLY A 321 -3.86 -13.56 17.12
C GLY A 321 -5.35 -13.44 16.84
N MET A 322 -6.17 -13.79 17.84
CA MET A 322 -7.62 -13.59 17.78
C MET A 322 -8.00 -12.37 18.60
N HIS A 323 -8.72 -11.43 17.99
CA HIS A 323 -9.28 -10.26 18.65
C HIS A 323 -10.78 -10.44 18.81
N VAL A 324 -11.28 -10.07 20.00
CA VAL A 324 -12.70 -10.04 20.31
C VAL A 324 -13.07 -8.64 20.71
N ILE A 325 -13.97 -8.07 19.93
CA ILE A 325 -14.28 -6.65 19.93
C ILE A 325 -15.73 -6.50 20.36
N ASP A 326 -15.94 -5.69 21.40
CA ASP A 326 -17.25 -5.26 21.83
C ASP A 326 -17.80 -4.24 20.83
N LEU A 327 -18.94 -4.57 20.22
CA LEU A 327 -19.66 -3.75 19.26
C LEU A 327 -20.97 -3.21 19.85
N SER A 328 -21.12 -3.19 21.17
CA SER A 328 -22.29 -2.57 21.83
C SER A 328 -22.40 -1.08 21.55
N ASP A 329 -21.27 -0.42 21.29
CA ASP A 329 -21.17 0.88 20.65
C ASP A 329 -20.37 0.74 19.35
N VAL A 330 -21.10 0.62 18.24
CA VAL A 330 -20.52 0.44 16.90
C VAL A 330 -19.70 1.66 16.43
N GLY A 331 -19.88 2.83 17.04
CA GLY A 331 -19.08 4.04 16.80
C GLY A 331 -17.81 4.10 17.65
N ASN A 332 -17.70 3.23 18.67
CA ASN A 332 -16.56 3.14 19.57
C ASN A 332 -16.28 1.68 19.98
N PRO A 333 -15.87 0.83 19.02
CA PRO A 333 -15.51 -0.55 19.27
C PRO A 333 -14.35 -0.67 20.28
N GLN A 334 -14.45 -1.64 21.20
CA GLN A 334 -13.47 -1.83 22.27
C GLN A 334 -12.90 -3.25 22.24
N GLU A 335 -11.58 -3.40 22.37
CA GLU A 335 -10.98 -4.73 22.53
C GLU A 335 -11.36 -5.33 23.89
N ALA A 336 -12.35 -6.22 23.89
CA ALA A 336 -12.80 -6.88 25.11
C ALA A 336 -11.87 -8.03 25.49
N PHE A 337 -11.36 -8.76 24.50
CA PHE A 337 -10.47 -9.89 24.71
C PHE A 337 -9.50 -10.06 23.54
N TRP A 338 -8.28 -10.46 23.86
CA TRP A 338 -7.23 -10.77 22.90
C TRP A 338 -6.58 -12.10 23.27
N TYR A 339 -6.49 -12.99 22.29
CA TYR A 339 -5.80 -14.25 22.43
C TYR A 339 -4.50 -14.22 21.61
N ASN A 340 -3.40 -14.00 22.33
CA ASN A 340 -2.06 -14.20 21.81
C ASN A 340 -1.80 -15.70 21.59
N THR A 341 -1.33 -16.03 20.40
CA THR A 341 -1.04 -17.39 19.97
C THR A 341 0.42 -17.80 20.19
N ASP A 342 1.26 -16.91 20.73
CA ASP A 342 2.72 -17.06 20.88
C ASP A 342 3.44 -17.30 19.53
N GLY A 343 3.01 -16.61 18.47
CA GLY A 343 3.59 -16.70 17.12
C GLY A 343 2.78 -17.52 16.11
N GLY A 344 1.61 -18.03 16.52
CA GLY A 344 0.68 -18.71 15.63
C GLY A 344 -0.22 -17.78 14.81
N TYR A 345 -0.36 -18.06 13.52
CA TYR A 345 -1.25 -17.35 12.61
C TYR A 345 -2.71 -17.82 12.77
N VAL A 346 -3.59 -16.95 13.26
CA VAL A 346 -5.03 -17.21 13.31
C VAL A 346 -5.65 -16.94 11.95
N ASN A 347 -6.10 -17.99 11.27
CA ASN A 347 -6.68 -17.88 9.93
C ASN A 347 -8.19 -17.58 9.95
N THR A 348 -8.90 -18.22 10.87
CA THR A 348 -10.37 -18.20 10.92
C THR A 348 -10.84 -18.40 12.35
N VAL A 349 -11.92 -17.70 12.69
CA VAL A 349 -12.70 -17.93 13.91
C VAL A 349 -14.14 -18.26 13.51
N LEU A 350 -14.56 -19.51 13.77
CA LEU A 350 -15.94 -19.93 13.59
C LEU A 350 -16.69 -19.90 14.92
N VAL A 351 -17.96 -19.50 14.88
CA VAL A 351 -18.84 -19.47 16.06
C VAL A 351 -19.98 -20.46 15.85
N SER A 352 -20.25 -21.31 16.85
CA SER A 352 -21.37 -22.25 16.84
C SER A 352 -21.96 -22.40 18.25
N GLY A 353 -23.21 -21.98 18.42
CA GLY A 353 -23.84 -21.87 19.73
C GLY A 353 -23.02 -21.00 20.69
N ASN A 354 -22.79 -21.48 21.91
CA ASN A 354 -21.97 -20.78 22.91
C ASN A 354 -20.46 -21.10 22.79
N LYS A 355 -19.96 -21.41 21.59
CA LYS A 355 -18.54 -21.74 21.38
C LYS A 355 -17.93 -20.98 20.22
N ALA A 356 -16.69 -20.52 20.39
CA ALA A 356 -15.84 -20.01 19.32
C ALA A 356 -14.67 -20.97 19.09
N TYR A 357 -14.32 -21.19 17.83
CA TYR A 357 -13.32 -22.14 17.37
C TYR A 357 -12.28 -21.38 16.53
N ALA A 358 -11.07 -21.22 17.07
CA ALA A 358 -9.98 -20.51 16.39
C ALA A 358 -9.02 -21.53 15.78
N SER A 359 -8.90 -21.52 14.44
CA SER A 359 -7.91 -22.31 13.71
C SER A 359 -6.59 -21.54 13.63
N ILE A 360 -5.49 -22.16 14.04
CA ILE A 360 -4.18 -21.52 14.16
C ILE A 360 -3.15 -22.33 13.38
N HIS A 361 -2.34 -21.69 12.53
CA HIS A 361 -1.25 -22.33 11.76
C HIS A 361 0.06 -21.57 11.91
N LEU A 362 1.19 -22.11 11.42
CA LEU A 362 2.56 -21.59 11.63
C LEU A 362 2.98 -21.55 13.11
N ASP A 363 4.13 -22.14 13.46
CA ASP A 363 4.75 -22.07 14.80
C ASP A 363 3.84 -22.23 16.04
N THR A 364 2.70 -22.90 15.89
CA THR A 364 1.71 -23.05 16.96
C THR A 364 1.77 -24.41 17.64
N ARG A 365 1.63 -24.39 18.97
CA ARG A 365 1.41 -25.59 19.80
C ARG A 365 -0.07 -25.99 19.88
N ASN A 366 -0.97 -25.15 19.36
CA ASN A 366 -2.41 -25.29 19.52
C ASN A 366 -3.13 -25.04 18.18
N PRO A 367 -3.16 -26.01 17.23
CA PRO A 367 -3.78 -25.83 15.92
C PRO A 367 -5.28 -25.51 15.96
N LEU A 368 -5.94 -25.86 17.06
CA LEU A 368 -7.33 -25.50 17.35
C LEU A 368 -7.47 -25.15 18.82
N VAL A 369 -8.08 -23.99 19.09
CA VAL A 369 -8.48 -23.56 20.43
C VAL A 369 -9.98 -23.31 20.43
N ILE A 370 -10.68 -23.88 21.41
CA ILE A 370 -12.13 -23.75 21.58
C ILE A 370 -12.38 -22.90 22.83
N PHE A 371 -13.18 -21.86 22.67
CA PHE A 371 -13.60 -20.98 23.74
C PHE A 371 -15.07 -21.19 24.07
N ASP A 372 -15.41 -21.25 25.35
CA ASP A 372 -16.75 -20.99 25.86
C ASP A 372 -17.02 -19.48 25.77
N ILE A 373 -18.00 -19.11 24.97
CA ILE A 373 -18.45 -17.73 24.76
C ILE A 373 -19.85 -17.51 25.33
N SER A 374 -20.22 -18.26 26.39
CA SER A 374 -21.43 -17.95 27.17
C SER A 374 -21.43 -16.51 27.71
N ASN A 375 -20.25 -15.91 27.87
CA ASN A 375 -20.06 -14.46 27.81
C ASN A 375 -19.22 -14.13 26.55
N PRO A 376 -19.80 -13.53 25.50
CA PRO A 376 -19.12 -13.35 24.22
C PRO A 376 -17.93 -12.39 24.29
N LEU A 377 -17.95 -11.41 25.21
CA LEU A 377 -16.89 -10.44 25.45
C LEU A 377 -15.78 -10.95 26.37
N GLN A 378 -15.99 -12.09 27.02
CA GLN A 378 -14.97 -12.74 27.85
C GLN A 378 -14.87 -14.23 27.49
N PRO A 379 -14.41 -14.56 26.27
CA PRO A 379 -14.15 -15.93 25.89
C PRO A 379 -13.25 -16.62 26.92
N LYS A 380 -13.69 -17.76 27.43
CA LYS A 380 -12.88 -18.59 28.30
C LYS A 380 -12.46 -19.81 27.52
N GLU A 381 -11.17 -20.09 27.49
CA GLU A 381 -10.71 -21.32 26.86
C GLU A 381 -11.40 -22.52 27.51
N LEU A 382 -12.12 -23.28 26.69
CA LEU A 382 -12.86 -24.46 27.09
C LEU A 382 -12.00 -25.71 26.88
N GLY A 383 -11.31 -25.78 25.75
CA GLY A 383 -10.44 -26.89 25.41
C GLY A 383 -9.56 -26.55 24.20
N ARG A 384 -8.47 -27.30 24.02
CA ARG A 384 -7.54 -27.10 22.90
C ARG A 384 -7.02 -28.43 22.39
N VAL A 385 -6.69 -28.47 21.12
CA VAL A 385 -5.92 -29.58 20.54
C VAL A 385 -4.45 -29.24 20.69
N LEU A 386 -3.72 -30.06 21.46
CA LEU A 386 -2.27 -29.94 21.56
C LEU A 386 -1.61 -30.54 20.32
N ASN A 387 -0.63 -29.84 19.79
CA ASN A 387 0.04 -30.21 18.55
C ASN A 387 1.02 -31.39 18.70
N ASP A 388 1.28 -32.09 17.59
CA ASP A 388 2.40 -33.03 17.38
C ASP A 388 3.42 -32.37 16.42
N GLU A 389 4.73 -32.56 16.62
CA GLU A 389 5.83 -31.91 15.88
C GLU A 389 5.73 -32.06 14.35
N ALA A 390 4.93 -33.00 13.86
CA ALA A 390 4.75 -33.27 12.44
C ALA A 390 3.66 -32.40 11.75
N VAL A 391 2.93 -31.54 12.48
CA VAL A 391 1.93 -30.60 11.91
C VAL A 391 2.56 -29.23 11.58
N TYR A 392 3.80 -28.98 12.02
CA TYR A 392 4.54 -27.76 11.68
C TYR A 392 4.84 -27.69 10.17
N GLY A 393 4.60 -26.52 9.56
CA GLY A 393 5.08 -26.17 8.22
C GLY A 393 4.06 -26.21 7.08
N SER A 394 2.76 -26.11 7.37
CA SER A 394 1.70 -25.94 6.37
C SER A 394 0.74 -24.84 6.81
N ALA A 395 0.38 -23.92 5.90
CA ALA A 395 -0.67 -22.96 6.20
C ALA A 395 -2.04 -23.63 6.25
N PHE A 396 -2.88 -23.30 7.24
CA PHE A 396 -4.29 -23.71 7.24
C PHE A 396 -5.08 -22.68 6.47
N ARG A 397 -5.77 -23.14 5.44
CA ARG A 397 -6.49 -22.30 4.48
C ARG A 397 -8.00 -22.36 4.70
N SER A 398 -8.51 -23.52 5.14
CA SER A 398 -9.93 -23.70 5.40
C SER A 398 -10.20 -24.38 6.74
N PHE A 399 -11.36 -24.04 7.30
CA PHE A 399 -11.87 -24.59 8.54
C PHE A 399 -13.38 -24.83 8.42
N ALA A 400 -13.83 -26.04 8.74
CA ALA A 400 -15.24 -26.45 8.71
C ALA A 400 -15.64 -27.17 10.01
N LEU A 401 -16.91 -27.02 10.40
CA LEU A 401 -17.50 -27.66 11.59
C LEU A 401 -18.58 -28.65 11.17
N GLY A 402 -18.47 -29.89 11.64
CA GLY A 402 -19.57 -30.87 11.64
C GLY A 402 -20.14 -31.07 13.04
N ASP A 403 -21.17 -31.90 13.15
CA ASP A 403 -21.92 -32.11 14.42
C ASP A 403 -21.06 -32.70 15.54
N GLU A 404 -20.14 -33.61 15.21
CA GLU A 404 -19.28 -34.31 16.17
C GLU A 404 -17.81 -33.93 16.06
N ALA A 405 -17.40 -33.30 14.95
CA ALA A 405 -15.99 -33.07 14.65
C ALA A 405 -15.73 -31.77 13.89
N ALA A 406 -14.54 -31.20 14.07
CA ALA A 406 -14.02 -30.05 13.34
C ALA A 406 -12.98 -30.51 12.31
N TYR A 407 -12.96 -29.88 11.13
CA TYR A 407 -12.12 -30.26 10.00
C TYR A 407 -11.30 -29.06 9.55
N ILE A 408 -9.97 -29.17 9.62
CA ILE A 408 -9.06 -28.09 9.27
C ILE A 408 -8.23 -28.57 8.09
N ALA A 409 -8.23 -27.82 6.99
CA ALA A 409 -7.44 -28.14 5.80
C ALA A 409 -6.41 -27.05 5.53
N GLY A 410 -5.22 -27.48 5.13
CA GLY A 410 -4.11 -26.62 4.80
C GLY A 410 -3.37 -27.06 3.54
N GLU A 411 -2.26 -26.41 3.24
CA GLU A 411 -1.48 -26.61 2.00
C GLU A 411 -0.87 -28.01 1.86
N ARG A 412 -0.61 -28.69 2.97
CA ARG A 412 0.03 -30.01 3.00
C ARG A 412 -0.66 -30.99 3.94
N THR A 413 -1.61 -30.56 4.76
CA THR A 413 -2.25 -31.43 5.76
C THR A 413 -3.71 -31.08 5.99
N ALA A 414 -4.52 -32.10 6.27
CA ALA A 414 -5.87 -31.97 6.81
C ALA A 414 -5.99 -32.70 8.15
N LEU A 415 -6.74 -32.12 9.08
CA LEU A 415 -6.93 -32.59 10.45
C LEU A 415 -8.42 -32.77 10.74
N THR A 416 -8.77 -33.85 11.46
CA THR A 416 -10.08 -33.98 12.12
C THR A 416 -9.90 -33.98 13.62
N VAL A 417 -10.79 -33.24 14.28
CA VAL A 417 -10.83 -33.09 15.72
C VAL A 417 -12.21 -33.50 16.21
N ASP A 418 -12.31 -34.49 17.09
CA ASP A 418 -13.54 -34.79 17.83
C ASP A 418 -13.81 -33.66 18.84
N ILE A 419 -14.99 -33.06 18.70
CA ILE A 419 -15.44 -31.92 19.51
C ILE A 419 -16.68 -32.26 20.34
N ARG A 420 -17.11 -33.52 20.42
CA ARG A 420 -18.26 -33.96 21.25
C ARG A 420 -18.08 -33.59 22.71
N ASP A 421 -16.86 -33.77 23.21
CA ASP A 421 -16.40 -33.16 24.46
C ASP A 421 -15.47 -31.99 24.14
N SER A 422 -16.05 -30.82 23.92
CA SER A 422 -15.28 -29.63 23.54
C SER A 422 -14.36 -29.11 24.66
N ALA A 423 -14.47 -29.64 25.90
CA ALA A 423 -13.50 -29.37 26.95
C ALA A 423 -12.24 -30.24 26.83
N HIS A 424 -12.35 -31.37 26.13
CA HIS A 424 -11.25 -32.28 25.84
C HIS A 424 -11.21 -32.63 24.35
N PRO A 425 -11.12 -31.62 23.45
CA PRO A 425 -11.14 -31.88 22.03
C PRO A 425 -9.91 -32.71 21.67
N LYS A 426 -10.10 -33.70 20.82
CA LYS A 426 -9.05 -34.67 20.51
C LYS A 426 -8.84 -34.72 19.02
N MET A 427 -7.61 -34.52 18.57
CA MET A 427 -7.25 -34.87 17.19
C MET A 427 -7.45 -36.37 17.01
N THR A 428 -8.31 -36.71 16.06
CA THR A 428 -8.75 -38.09 15.85
C THR A 428 -8.17 -38.68 14.58
N SER A 429 -7.88 -37.87 13.57
CA SER A 429 -7.11 -38.30 12.39
C SER A 429 -6.38 -37.15 11.70
N ARG A 430 -5.36 -37.50 10.92
CA ARG A 430 -4.53 -36.61 10.10
C ARG A 430 -4.32 -37.23 8.73
N ILE A 431 -4.34 -36.38 7.70
CA ILE A 431 -4.05 -36.74 6.33
C ILE A 431 -3.00 -35.78 5.76
N ASP A 432 -2.04 -36.30 5.00
CA ASP A 432 -1.14 -35.47 4.18
C ASP A 432 -1.79 -35.17 2.81
N LEU A 433 -1.78 -33.89 2.42
CA LEU A 433 -2.31 -33.35 1.17
C LEU A 433 -1.16 -33.05 0.19
N GLY A 434 -1.44 -33.10 -1.11
CA GLY A 434 -0.43 -32.96 -2.17
C GLY A 434 -0.20 -31.53 -2.69
N SER A 435 -1.09 -30.58 -2.39
CA SER A 435 -1.04 -29.17 -2.83
C SER A 435 -2.06 -28.31 -2.06
N GLU A 436 -1.99 -26.98 -2.22
CA GLU A 436 -2.90 -25.96 -1.67
C GLU A 436 -4.38 -26.33 -1.80
N SER A 437 -5.19 -26.12 -0.75
CA SER A 437 -6.63 -26.37 -0.84
C SER A 437 -7.52 -25.63 0.16
N ASN A 438 -8.68 -25.18 -0.33
CA ASN A 438 -9.88 -24.92 0.47
C ASN A 438 -10.64 -26.24 0.73
N SER A 439 -11.60 -26.25 1.64
CA SER A 439 -12.37 -27.46 1.97
C SER A 439 -13.81 -27.18 2.37
N GLY A 440 -14.67 -28.17 2.13
CA GLY A 440 -16.07 -28.18 2.54
C GLY A 440 -16.46 -29.56 3.06
N VAL A 441 -17.45 -29.64 3.95
CA VAL A 441 -17.87 -30.89 4.60
C VAL A 441 -19.37 -31.11 4.45
N THR A 442 -19.75 -32.36 4.15
CA THR A 442 -21.13 -32.86 4.20
C THR A 442 -21.32 -33.71 5.45
N GLN A 443 -22.50 -34.33 5.64
CA GLN A 443 -22.73 -35.21 6.79
C GLN A 443 -21.72 -36.37 6.90
N ASN A 444 -21.28 -36.92 5.75
CA ASN A 444 -20.46 -38.15 5.72
C ASN A 444 -19.11 -37.99 5.01
N ASP A 445 -18.90 -36.94 4.21
CA ASP A 445 -17.68 -36.76 3.43
C ASP A 445 -17.05 -35.36 3.57
N LEU A 446 -15.71 -35.30 3.62
CA LEU A 446 -14.90 -34.08 3.52
C LEU A 446 -14.33 -33.95 2.11
N PHE A 447 -14.50 -32.76 1.54
CA PHE A 447 -14.05 -32.39 0.20
C PHE A 447 -12.93 -31.37 0.30
N VAL A 448 -11.80 -31.67 -0.33
CA VAL A 448 -10.60 -30.82 -0.33
C VAL A 448 -10.27 -30.50 -1.79
N THR A 449 -10.25 -29.21 -2.15
CA THR A 449 -10.05 -28.74 -3.52
C THR A 449 -8.71 -28.06 -3.70
N GLY A 450 -7.88 -28.54 -4.62
CA GLY A 450 -6.58 -27.96 -4.98
C GLY A 450 -6.21 -28.35 -6.41
N SER A 451 -5.00 -28.90 -6.61
CA SER A 451 -4.61 -29.59 -7.86
C SER A 451 -5.42 -30.88 -8.14
N ARG A 452 -6.18 -31.33 -7.14
CA ARG A 452 -7.14 -32.45 -7.19
C ARG A 452 -8.35 -32.11 -6.32
N LEU A 453 -9.51 -32.69 -6.64
CA LEU A 453 -10.59 -32.87 -5.67
C LEU A 453 -10.35 -34.19 -4.92
N GLN A 454 -10.12 -34.12 -3.61
CA GLN A 454 -9.91 -35.29 -2.75
C GLN A 454 -11.12 -35.48 -1.82
N ILE A 455 -11.61 -36.72 -1.71
CA ILE A 455 -12.81 -37.06 -0.92
C ILE A 455 -12.43 -38.04 0.21
N TYR A 456 -12.82 -37.70 1.42
CA TYR A 456 -12.50 -38.46 2.63
C TYR A 456 -13.75 -38.86 3.40
N ASP A 457 -13.76 -40.11 3.90
CA ASP A 457 -14.80 -40.62 4.79
C ASP A 457 -14.69 -39.91 6.14
N VAL A 458 -15.75 -39.24 6.57
CA VAL A 458 -15.83 -38.62 7.89
C VAL A 458 -16.88 -39.25 8.81
N SER A 459 -17.50 -40.37 8.40
CA SER A 459 -18.47 -41.09 9.22
C SER A 459 -17.87 -41.67 10.51
N ASP A 460 -16.57 -41.95 10.50
CA ASP A 460 -15.76 -42.20 11.68
C ASP A 460 -14.66 -41.13 11.78
N PRO A 461 -14.85 -40.06 12.58
CA PRO A 461 -13.86 -39.00 12.72
C PRO A 461 -12.51 -39.52 13.28
N GLN A 462 -12.47 -40.74 13.86
CA GLN A 462 -11.24 -41.42 14.31
C GLN A 462 -10.46 -42.13 13.23
N ASN A 463 -11.02 -42.24 12.02
CA ASN A 463 -10.39 -42.99 10.95
C ASN A 463 -10.74 -42.38 9.59
N LEU A 464 -10.38 -41.09 9.40
CA LEU A 464 -10.41 -40.45 8.09
C LEU A 464 -9.69 -41.33 7.07
N LYS A 465 -10.42 -41.69 6.02
CA LYS A 465 -9.87 -42.51 4.94
C LYS A 465 -10.08 -41.79 3.64
N LEU A 466 -9.00 -41.60 2.86
CA LEU A 466 -9.15 -41.19 1.46
C LEU A 466 -9.98 -42.27 0.77
N ILE A 467 -11.20 -41.89 0.36
CA ILE A 467 -12.08 -42.80 -0.35
C ILE A 467 -11.76 -42.71 -1.84
N SER A 468 -11.52 -41.50 -2.37
CA SER A 468 -11.24 -41.25 -3.78
C SER A 468 -10.57 -39.89 -4.05
N SER A 469 -10.04 -39.71 -5.26
CA SER A 469 -9.51 -38.44 -5.74
C SER A 469 -9.78 -38.26 -7.23
N LEU A 470 -9.95 -37.02 -7.67
CA LEU A 470 -10.20 -36.64 -9.05
C LEU A 470 -9.24 -35.50 -9.46
N ASP A 471 -8.40 -35.71 -10.47
CA ASP A 471 -7.47 -34.69 -11.00
C ASP A 471 -8.26 -33.54 -11.64
N ASN A 472 -8.17 -32.31 -11.13
CA ASN A 472 -8.91 -31.13 -11.61
C ASN A 472 -8.00 -30.04 -12.22
N ASN A 473 -6.67 -30.14 -12.09
CA ASN A 473 -5.64 -29.27 -12.71
C ASN A 473 -5.82 -27.75 -12.49
N SER A 474 -6.54 -27.34 -11.45
CA SER A 474 -6.86 -25.93 -11.17
C SER A 474 -6.01 -25.36 -10.04
N SER A 475 -5.75 -24.05 -10.09
CA SER A 475 -5.22 -23.26 -8.97
C SER A 475 -6.30 -22.52 -8.17
N GLY A 476 -7.56 -22.59 -8.58
CA GLY A 476 -8.69 -22.02 -7.86
C GLY A 476 -9.02 -22.75 -6.54
N GLU A 477 -9.63 -22.01 -5.62
CA GLU A 477 -9.91 -22.43 -4.25
C GLU A 477 -11.41 -22.66 -3.96
N ALA A 478 -12.28 -22.40 -4.92
CA ALA A 478 -13.72 -22.53 -4.75
C ALA A 478 -14.21 -23.99 -4.53
N VAL A 479 -15.03 -24.22 -3.50
CA VAL A 479 -15.82 -25.44 -3.26
C VAL A 479 -17.19 -25.11 -2.65
N ALA A 480 -18.26 -25.76 -3.13
CA ALA A 480 -19.62 -25.67 -2.59
C ALA A 480 -20.46 -26.92 -2.93
N PHE A 481 -21.65 -27.01 -2.34
CA PHE A 481 -22.56 -28.16 -2.45
C PHE A 481 -23.92 -27.73 -3.00
N LEU A 482 -24.43 -28.46 -3.99
CA LEU A 482 -25.82 -28.33 -4.44
C LEU A 482 -26.76 -29.18 -3.58
N ASP A 483 -26.29 -30.37 -3.20
CA ASP A 483 -26.90 -31.31 -2.29
C ASP A 483 -25.82 -32.22 -1.69
N ASP A 484 -26.22 -33.18 -0.86
CA ASP A 484 -25.32 -34.12 -0.17
C ASP A 484 -24.49 -35.00 -1.14
N THR A 485 -24.82 -35.03 -2.43
CA THR A 485 -24.22 -35.92 -3.44
C THR A 485 -23.67 -35.18 -4.66
N THR A 486 -23.74 -33.86 -4.70
CA THR A 486 -23.34 -33.06 -5.87
C THR A 486 -22.48 -31.87 -5.46
N VAL A 487 -21.22 -31.91 -5.86
CA VAL A 487 -20.18 -30.94 -5.48
C VAL A 487 -19.84 -30.02 -6.65
N LEU A 488 -19.74 -28.72 -6.35
CA LEU A 488 -19.15 -27.71 -7.21
C LEU A 488 -17.74 -27.43 -6.70
N CYS A 489 -16.72 -27.57 -7.54
CA CYS A 489 -15.35 -27.30 -7.16
C CYS A 489 -14.55 -26.66 -8.29
N SER A 490 -13.48 -25.96 -7.96
CA SER A 490 -12.55 -25.44 -8.95
C SER A 490 -11.98 -26.57 -9.82
N GLY A 491 -11.84 -26.34 -11.12
CA GLY A 491 -11.27 -27.31 -12.03
C GLY A 491 -11.09 -26.74 -13.44
N GLU A 492 -10.00 -27.07 -14.12
CA GLU A 492 -9.71 -26.49 -15.43
C GLU A 492 -10.60 -27.06 -16.54
N PRO A 493 -11.28 -26.22 -17.34
CA PRO A 493 -11.41 -24.76 -17.18
C PRO A 493 -12.62 -24.36 -16.30
N GLY A 494 -12.42 -23.54 -15.25
CA GLY A 494 -13.50 -22.99 -14.40
C GLY A 494 -13.96 -23.83 -13.18
N ILE A 495 -15.24 -24.21 -13.17
CA ILE A 495 -15.91 -24.98 -12.10
C ILE A 495 -16.31 -26.36 -12.61
N TRP A 496 -15.98 -27.42 -11.88
CA TRP A 496 -16.41 -28.79 -12.13
C TRP A 496 -17.63 -29.15 -11.31
N ILE A 497 -18.50 -29.98 -11.88
CA ILE A 497 -19.66 -30.57 -11.22
C ILE A 497 -19.40 -32.06 -11.06
N VAL A 498 -19.38 -32.51 -9.82
CA VAL A 498 -18.96 -33.87 -9.46
C VAL A 498 -20.09 -34.59 -8.74
N ASP A 499 -20.51 -35.72 -9.30
CA ASP A 499 -21.39 -36.71 -8.64
C ASP A 499 -20.57 -37.48 -7.62
N THR A 500 -21.00 -37.40 -6.37
CA THR A 500 -20.40 -38.04 -5.20
C THR A 500 -21.39 -38.94 -4.49
N SER A 501 -22.48 -39.37 -5.17
CA SER A 501 -23.41 -40.38 -4.66
C SER A 501 -22.74 -41.73 -4.37
N ASP A 502 -21.66 -42.02 -5.09
CA ASP A 502 -20.66 -43.02 -4.74
C ASP A 502 -19.31 -42.33 -4.53
N SER A 503 -19.04 -41.92 -3.29
CA SER A 503 -17.79 -41.25 -2.88
C SER A 503 -16.54 -42.09 -3.16
N LEU A 504 -16.66 -43.41 -3.44
CA LEU A 504 -15.55 -44.26 -3.91
C LEU A 504 -15.23 -44.08 -5.39
N ASN A 505 -16.19 -43.62 -6.18
CA ASN A 505 -16.06 -43.45 -7.62
C ASN A 505 -16.68 -42.12 -8.05
N PRO A 506 -16.15 -40.97 -7.57
CA PRO A 506 -16.68 -39.68 -7.94
C PRO A 506 -16.53 -39.48 -9.44
N LYS A 507 -17.56 -38.91 -10.05
CA LYS A 507 -17.57 -38.70 -11.50
C LYS A 507 -17.78 -37.23 -11.77
N LYS A 508 -16.86 -36.64 -12.53
CA LYS A 508 -17.16 -35.40 -13.24
C LYS A 508 -18.34 -35.67 -14.17
N ILE A 509 -19.48 -35.09 -13.84
CA ILE A 509 -20.72 -35.21 -14.61
C ILE A 509 -21.00 -33.95 -15.44
N GLY A 510 -20.33 -32.85 -15.11
CA GLY A 510 -20.43 -31.59 -15.84
C GLY A 510 -19.29 -30.63 -15.52
N GLU A 511 -19.25 -29.52 -16.24
CA GLU A 511 -18.35 -28.39 -16.01
C GLU A 511 -19.03 -27.08 -16.41
N PHE A 512 -18.58 -26.00 -15.81
CA PHE A 512 -18.88 -24.63 -16.18
C PHE A 512 -17.56 -23.89 -16.44
N THR A 513 -17.33 -23.53 -17.70
CA THR A 513 -16.12 -22.82 -18.12
C THR A 513 -16.21 -21.33 -17.79
N MET A 514 -15.16 -20.79 -17.17
CA MET A 514 -15.02 -19.37 -16.85
C MET A 514 -13.56 -18.92 -16.96
N SER A 515 -13.34 -17.60 -17.10
CA SER A 515 -12.02 -16.96 -16.99
C SER A 515 -11.78 -16.45 -15.57
N GLY A 516 -10.51 -16.44 -15.16
CA GLY A 516 -10.09 -16.05 -13.81
C GLY A 516 -10.06 -17.22 -12.84
N SER A 517 -9.36 -17.02 -11.72
CA SER A 517 -9.24 -18.03 -10.67
C SER A 517 -10.44 -17.95 -9.72
N PRO A 518 -11.29 -18.98 -9.63
CA PRO A 518 -12.44 -18.95 -8.72
C PRO A 518 -11.98 -19.07 -7.26
N MET A 519 -12.36 -18.10 -6.43
CA MET A 519 -11.95 -17.97 -5.02
C MET A 519 -13.01 -18.50 -4.06
N GLY A 520 -14.26 -18.07 -4.22
CA GLY A 520 -15.37 -18.45 -3.35
C GLY A 520 -16.64 -18.75 -4.13
N ILE A 521 -17.51 -19.58 -3.56
CA ILE A 521 -18.86 -19.85 -4.10
C ILE A 521 -19.88 -19.63 -2.98
N THR A 522 -20.77 -18.67 -3.17
CA THR A 522 -21.93 -18.45 -2.30
C THR A 522 -23.16 -19.07 -2.97
N MET A 523 -23.84 -20.01 -2.29
CA MET A 523 -25.00 -20.73 -2.83
C MET A 523 -26.33 -20.12 -2.39
N ASP A 524 -27.29 -20.10 -3.31
CA ASP A 524 -28.72 -19.92 -3.02
C ASP A 524 -29.56 -20.91 -3.82
N GLY A 525 -30.02 -21.96 -3.14
CA GLY A 525 -30.65 -23.10 -3.80
C GLY A 525 -29.69 -23.71 -4.84
N THR A 526 -30.11 -23.73 -6.12
CA THR A 526 -29.29 -24.22 -7.23
C THR A 526 -28.48 -23.14 -7.92
N THR A 527 -28.56 -21.88 -7.48
CA THR A 527 -27.82 -20.75 -8.07
C THR A 527 -26.55 -20.48 -7.27
N ALA A 528 -25.41 -20.38 -7.96
CA ALA A 528 -24.10 -20.10 -7.39
C ALA A 528 -23.62 -18.69 -7.75
N TYR A 529 -23.00 -18.01 -6.79
CA TYR A 529 -22.34 -16.71 -6.93
C TYR A 529 -20.84 -16.94 -6.71
N ILE A 530 -20.06 -16.95 -7.78
CA ILE A 530 -18.66 -17.38 -7.79
C ILE A 530 -17.79 -16.15 -7.90
N SER A 531 -16.97 -15.85 -6.88
CA SER A 531 -15.97 -14.78 -6.97
C SER A 531 -14.72 -15.26 -7.72
N ALA A 532 -14.21 -14.43 -8.63
CA ALA A 532 -13.14 -14.77 -9.55
C ALA A 532 -12.09 -13.65 -9.65
N LEU A 533 -10.83 -13.98 -9.37
CA LEU A 533 -9.71 -13.03 -9.53
C LEU A 533 -9.61 -12.59 -11.00
N GLY A 534 -9.44 -11.29 -11.20
CA GLY A 534 -9.38 -10.62 -12.50
C GLY A 534 -10.66 -10.65 -13.34
N ASN A 535 -11.79 -11.20 -12.84
CA ASN A 535 -13.03 -11.34 -13.63
C ASN A 535 -14.33 -11.07 -12.85
N GLY A 536 -14.28 -10.67 -11.58
CA GLY A 536 -15.46 -10.26 -10.79
C GLY A 536 -16.29 -11.43 -10.24
N ILE A 537 -17.62 -11.40 -10.41
CA ILE A 537 -18.55 -12.45 -9.93
C ILE A 537 -19.26 -13.16 -11.09
N TYR A 538 -19.30 -14.49 -11.10
CA TYR A 538 -20.13 -15.28 -11.99
C TYR A 538 -21.39 -15.77 -11.27
N ILE A 539 -22.55 -15.62 -11.90
CA ILE A 539 -23.83 -16.11 -11.40
C ILE A 539 -24.30 -17.25 -12.30
N VAL A 540 -24.37 -18.45 -11.75
CA VAL A 540 -24.59 -19.67 -12.54
C VAL A 540 -25.74 -20.47 -11.94
N ASP A 541 -26.72 -20.83 -12.76
CA ASP A 541 -27.77 -21.78 -12.37
C ASP A 541 -27.31 -23.21 -12.68
N PHE A 542 -27.25 -24.01 -11.64
CA PHE A 542 -26.95 -25.43 -11.70
C PHE A 542 -28.20 -26.31 -11.52
N SER A 543 -29.41 -25.78 -11.78
CA SER A 543 -30.67 -26.56 -11.72
C SER A 543 -30.71 -27.74 -12.69
N ASP A 544 -30.10 -27.60 -13.87
CA ASP A 544 -29.73 -28.72 -14.75
C ASP A 544 -28.21 -28.83 -14.81
N ILE A 545 -27.68 -29.73 -13.97
CA ILE A 545 -26.25 -30.01 -13.86
C ILE A 545 -25.58 -30.46 -15.16
N ASN A 546 -26.33 -30.96 -16.15
CA ASN A 546 -25.77 -31.35 -17.46
C ASN A 546 -25.62 -30.16 -18.41
N ASN A 547 -26.30 -29.06 -18.10
CA ASN A 547 -26.26 -27.85 -18.89
C ASN A 547 -26.33 -26.62 -17.96
N PRO A 548 -25.26 -26.37 -17.18
CA PRO A 548 -25.18 -25.20 -16.31
C PRO A 548 -25.39 -23.95 -17.14
N VAL A 549 -26.27 -23.08 -16.67
CA VAL A 549 -26.61 -21.85 -17.38
C VAL A 549 -25.92 -20.70 -16.66
N LEU A 550 -24.94 -20.09 -17.31
CA LEU A 550 -24.49 -18.76 -16.92
C LEU A 550 -25.71 -17.84 -16.97
N ILE A 551 -26.15 -17.37 -15.80
CA ILE A 551 -27.19 -16.35 -15.73
C ILE A 551 -26.56 -15.01 -16.09
N GLU A 552 -25.44 -14.67 -15.47
CA GLU A 552 -24.76 -13.39 -15.65
C GLU A 552 -23.30 -13.44 -15.16
N THR A 553 -22.43 -12.62 -15.75
CA THR A 553 -21.12 -12.27 -15.18
C THR A 553 -21.13 -10.79 -14.79
N ILE A 554 -20.75 -10.50 -13.56
CA ILE A 554 -20.58 -9.17 -13.01
C ILE A 554 -19.08 -8.88 -13.01
N HIS A 555 -18.63 -7.97 -13.86
CA HIS A 555 -17.26 -7.48 -13.80
C HIS A 555 -17.14 -6.42 -12.70
N THR A 556 -16.16 -6.58 -11.82
CA THR A 556 -15.81 -5.60 -10.78
C THR A 556 -14.49 -4.91 -11.14
N LEU A 557 -14.17 -3.76 -10.52
CA LEU A 557 -13.02 -2.93 -10.91
C LEU A 557 -11.67 -3.50 -10.47
N GLY A 558 -11.65 -4.29 -9.39
CA GLY A 558 -10.48 -4.97 -8.88
C GLY A 558 -10.72 -6.49 -8.76
N ASP A 559 -10.00 -7.10 -7.84
CA ASP A 559 -10.11 -8.51 -7.56
C ASP A 559 -11.25 -8.75 -6.56
N ALA A 560 -12.32 -9.39 -7.03
CA ALA A 560 -13.42 -9.82 -6.18
C ALA A 560 -12.98 -10.98 -5.29
N ASN A 561 -12.67 -10.68 -4.03
CA ASN A 561 -12.14 -11.66 -3.09
C ASN A 561 -13.25 -12.50 -2.45
N SER A 562 -14.38 -11.88 -2.10
CA SER A 562 -15.51 -12.58 -1.49
C SER A 562 -16.83 -11.93 -1.84
N CYS A 563 -17.91 -12.72 -1.75
CA CYS A 563 -19.26 -12.19 -1.85
C CYS A 563 -20.19 -12.82 -0.81
N TYR A 564 -21.18 -12.05 -0.36
CA TYR A 564 -22.17 -12.48 0.62
C TYR A 564 -23.57 -12.17 0.11
N LEU A 565 -24.49 -13.09 0.31
CA LEU A 565 -25.88 -12.93 -0.08
C LEU A 565 -26.77 -12.75 1.16
N ASN A 566 -27.52 -11.65 1.20
CA ASN A 566 -28.59 -11.42 2.18
C ASN A 566 -29.93 -11.16 1.47
N GLY A 567 -30.80 -12.17 1.46
CA GLY A 567 -32.11 -12.08 0.81
C GLY A 567 -32.00 -11.82 -0.70
N ASN A 568 -32.29 -10.58 -1.12
CA ASN A 568 -32.19 -10.17 -2.53
C ASN A 568 -30.89 -9.43 -2.85
N GLN A 569 -29.99 -9.23 -1.90
CA GLN A 569 -28.79 -8.42 -2.06
C GLN A 569 -27.54 -9.30 -2.07
N LEU A 570 -26.70 -9.13 -3.10
CA LEU A 570 -25.36 -9.69 -3.19
C LEU A 570 -24.36 -8.57 -2.91
N ILE A 571 -23.55 -8.71 -1.88
CA ILE A 571 -22.49 -7.79 -1.50
C ILE A 571 -21.17 -8.41 -1.93
N VAL A 572 -20.28 -7.62 -2.54
CA VAL A 572 -18.98 -8.07 -3.05
C VAL A 572 -17.90 -7.17 -2.47
N ALA A 573 -16.89 -7.79 -1.85
CA ALA A 573 -15.66 -7.14 -1.42
C ALA A 573 -14.66 -7.17 -2.59
N ASP A 574 -14.27 -6.00 -3.05
CA ASP A 574 -13.41 -5.79 -4.22
C ASP A 574 -12.24 -4.86 -3.87
N SER A 575 -11.05 -5.19 -4.39
CA SER A 575 -9.81 -4.47 -4.03
C SER A 575 -9.76 -3.00 -4.48
N ILE A 576 -10.52 -2.60 -5.50
CA ILE A 576 -10.48 -1.24 -6.09
C ILE A 576 -11.84 -0.55 -5.99
N ALA A 577 -12.93 -1.28 -6.20
CA ALA A 577 -14.28 -0.76 -6.07
C ALA A 577 -14.75 -0.65 -4.62
N GLY A 578 -13.98 -1.16 -3.65
CA GLY A 578 -14.39 -1.24 -2.25
C GLY A 578 -15.54 -2.23 -2.09
N MET A 579 -16.71 -1.75 -1.71
CA MET A 579 -17.90 -2.59 -1.58
C MET A 579 -18.88 -2.35 -2.73
N THR A 580 -19.23 -3.40 -3.46
CA THR A 580 -20.28 -3.33 -4.48
C THR A 580 -21.48 -4.20 -4.11
N ILE A 581 -22.69 -3.69 -4.30
CA ILE A 581 -23.95 -4.33 -3.93
C ILE A 581 -24.85 -4.46 -5.16
N PHE A 582 -25.35 -5.67 -5.39
CA PHE A 582 -26.23 -6.06 -6.49
C PHE A 582 -27.60 -6.51 -5.95
N GLU A 583 -28.70 -6.12 -6.59
CA GLU A 583 -30.08 -6.46 -6.16
C GLU A 583 -30.82 -7.36 -7.14
N ARG A 584 -31.26 -8.54 -6.69
CA ARG A 584 -32.03 -9.51 -7.49
C ARG A 584 -33.34 -8.91 -7.97
N VAL A 585 -33.52 -8.83 -9.29
CA VAL A 585 -34.77 -8.35 -9.89
C VAL A 585 -35.76 -9.52 -10.01
N SER A 586 -36.98 -9.36 -9.50
CA SER A 586 -38.05 -10.34 -9.72
C SER A 586 -38.53 -10.28 -11.17
N SER A 587 -38.58 -11.41 -11.86
CA SER A 587 -39.11 -11.52 -13.22
C SER A 587 -40.61 -11.20 -13.29
N ALA A 588 -40.95 -9.93 -13.50
CA ALA A 588 -42.28 -9.52 -13.92
C ALA A 588 -42.25 -8.21 -14.71
N SER A 589 -42.36 -8.31 -16.05
CA SER A 589 -43.26 -7.47 -16.90
C SER A 589 -42.89 -7.36 -18.39
N ASN A 590 -42.11 -8.28 -19.00
CA ASN A 590 -42.10 -8.38 -20.47
C ASN A 590 -42.97 -9.54 -20.94
N ALA A 591 -44.22 -9.20 -21.26
CA ALA A 591 -45.14 -10.05 -21.98
C ALA A 591 -44.72 -10.16 -23.45
N ASP A 592 -43.68 -10.97 -23.75
CA ASP A 592 -43.42 -11.48 -25.11
C ASP A 592 -42.33 -12.59 -25.16
N VAL A 593 -42.34 -13.53 -24.20
CA VAL A 593 -41.54 -14.76 -24.32
C VAL A 593 -42.40 -15.99 -24.00
N ALA A 594 -42.35 -16.97 -24.90
CA ALA A 594 -43.06 -18.25 -24.78
C ALA A 594 -42.66 -19.02 -23.50
N PRO A 595 -43.54 -19.86 -22.93
CA PRO A 595 -43.30 -20.50 -21.65
C PRO A 595 -42.33 -21.67 -21.80
N THR A 596 -41.05 -21.43 -21.55
CA THR A 596 -40.06 -22.48 -21.26
C THR A 596 -39.51 -22.29 -19.86
N GLY A 597 -40.17 -22.88 -18.87
CA GLY A 597 -39.59 -23.62 -17.74
C GLY A 597 -38.54 -23.04 -16.78
N THR A 598 -37.85 -21.93 -17.03
CA THR A 598 -36.78 -21.42 -16.16
C THR A 598 -37.31 -20.38 -15.18
N LYS A 599 -37.35 -20.73 -13.90
CA LYS A 599 -37.48 -19.75 -12.80
C LYS A 599 -36.08 -19.31 -12.37
N GLY A 600 -35.41 -18.52 -13.21
CA GLY A 600 -34.19 -17.80 -12.84
C GLY A 600 -34.52 -16.33 -12.59
N TYR A 601 -33.98 -15.76 -11.50
CA TYR A 601 -33.99 -14.32 -11.29
C TYR A 601 -32.89 -13.72 -12.17
N ALA A 602 -33.28 -13.17 -13.33
CA ALA A 602 -32.35 -12.38 -14.12
C ALA A 602 -32.06 -11.07 -13.37
N LEU A 603 -30.80 -10.89 -12.97
CA LEU A 603 -30.20 -9.58 -12.80
C LEU A 603 -29.89 -9.07 -14.23
N THR A 604 -30.06 -7.77 -14.49
CA THR A 604 -29.84 -7.21 -15.83
C THR A 604 -28.77 -6.13 -15.80
N LEU A 605 -27.56 -6.49 -16.23
CA LEU A 605 -26.59 -5.60 -16.86
C LEU A 605 -27.08 -5.26 -18.28
N LEU A 606 -27.42 -3.99 -18.53
CA LEU A 606 -27.60 -3.50 -19.91
C LEU A 606 -26.22 -3.15 -20.49
N THR A 607 -25.81 -4.01 -21.42
CA THR A 607 -24.53 -4.09 -22.15
C THR A 607 -24.01 -2.81 -22.79
N GLY A 608 -22.71 -2.78 -23.11
CA GLY A 608 -22.16 -1.88 -24.13
C GLY A 608 -20.67 -2.05 -24.48
N GLU A 609 -20.35 -3.16 -25.15
CA GLU A 609 -19.18 -3.44 -26.03
C GLU A 609 -17.74 -3.35 -25.49
N ASP A 610 -16.96 -4.37 -25.91
CA ASP A 610 -15.52 -4.59 -25.74
C ASP A 610 -14.74 -3.34 -25.35
N ARG A 611 -14.37 -3.25 -24.08
CA ARG A 611 -13.25 -2.41 -23.67
C ARG A 611 -12.07 -3.31 -23.40
N GLN A 612 -11.02 -3.06 -24.18
CA GLN A 612 -9.67 -3.41 -23.79
C GLN A 612 -9.47 -2.90 -22.36
N THR A 613 -9.54 -3.82 -21.40
CA THR A 613 -8.64 -3.77 -20.27
C THR A 613 -7.26 -3.86 -20.88
N THR A 614 -6.65 -2.74 -21.24
CA THR A 614 -5.21 -2.70 -21.08
C THR A 614 -5.02 -2.52 -19.58
N PRO A 615 -4.57 -3.57 -18.85
CA PRO A 615 -3.65 -3.31 -17.74
C PRO A 615 -2.60 -2.31 -18.22
N TYR A 616 -1.79 -1.71 -17.34
CA TYR A 616 -0.50 -1.22 -17.78
C TYR A 616 0.19 -2.36 -18.52
N THR A 617 0.04 -2.38 -19.83
CA THR A 617 0.49 -3.45 -20.67
C THR A 617 1.91 -2.99 -20.90
N PRO A 618 2.91 -3.76 -20.44
CA PRO A 618 4.27 -3.56 -20.92
C PRO A 618 4.15 -3.27 -22.41
N PRO A 619 4.74 -2.19 -22.96
CA PRO A 619 4.74 -2.04 -24.40
C PRO A 619 5.15 -3.40 -25.02
N ASP A 620 4.45 -3.86 -26.06
CA ASP A 620 4.68 -5.21 -26.61
C ASP A 620 6.19 -5.46 -26.73
N GLU A 621 6.68 -6.61 -26.24
CA GLU A 621 8.08 -7.00 -26.48
C GLU A 621 8.29 -6.93 -27.99
N MET A 622 9.02 -5.91 -28.43
CA MET A 622 9.29 -5.74 -29.84
C MET A 622 10.02 -7.01 -30.31
N THR A 623 9.70 -7.46 -31.54
CA THR A 623 10.48 -8.54 -32.12
C THR A 623 11.81 -7.96 -32.61
N THR A 624 12.92 -8.57 -32.20
CA THR A 624 14.25 -8.16 -32.66
C THR A 624 14.30 -8.04 -34.19
N PRO A 625 14.78 -6.91 -34.76
CA PRO A 625 14.88 -6.74 -36.20
C PRO A 625 15.71 -7.85 -36.85
N ASN A 626 15.24 -8.42 -37.97
CA ASN A 626 15.87 -9.57 -38.63
C ASN A 626 17.27 -9.29 -39.22
N THR A 627 17.66 -8.02 -39.38
CA THR A 627 18.95 -7.64 -39.99
C THR A 627 19.84 -7.04 -38.92
N ALA A 628 20.95 -7.73 -38.62
CA ALA A 628 21.98 -7.23 -37.70
C ALA A 628 23.06 -6.44 -38.45
N HIS A 629 23.50 -5.35 -37.86
CA HIS A 629 24.58 -4.51 -38.37
C HIS A 629 25.74 -4.50 -37.37
N GLU A 630 26.99 -4.40 -37.85
CA GLU A 630 28.17 -4.35 -37.00
C GLU A 630 29.07 -3.17 -37.40
N TYR A 631 29.51 -2.40 -36.41
CA TYR A 631 30.54 -1.36 -36.56
C TYR A 631 31.72 -1.65 -35.63
N VAL A 632 32.93 -1.44 -36.14
CA VAL A 632 34.15 -1.45 -35.34
C VAL A 632 34.75 -0.04 -35.38
N ILE A 633 34.87 0.60 -34.23
CA ILE A 633 35.48 1.93 -34.10
C ILE A 633 37.01 1.78 -34.19
N THR A 634 37.62 2.41 -35.18
CA THR A 634 39.05 2.24 -35.54
C THR A 634 39.90 3.48 -35.29
N THR A 635 39.33 4.56 -34.76
CA THR A 635 40.06 5.78 -34.44
C THR A 635 39.51 6.43 -33.17
N ALA A 636 40.39 7.10 -32.43
CA ALA A 636 40.05 7.89 -31.24
C ALA A 636 39.73 9.37 -31.58
N ALA A 637 39.64 9.72 -32.86
CA ALA A 637 39.23 11.05 -33.29
C ALA A 637 37.74 11.30 -32.99
N ASP A 638 37.39 12.54 -32.64
CA ASP A 638 36.00 12.98 -32.41
C ASP A 638 35.07 12.75 -33.60
N SER A 639 35.58 12.89 -34.82
CA SER A 639 34.80 12.80 -36.06
C SER A 639 35.61 12.22 -37.24
N GLY A 640 34.92 11.94 -38.35
CA GLY A 640 35.48 11.33 -39.55
C GLY A 640 35.32 9.81 -39.61
N ASP A 641 35.72 9.21 -40.73
CA ASP A 641 35.54 7.78 -41.01
C ASP A 641 36.15 6.90 -39.90
N GLY A 642 35.36 5.95 -39.40
CA GLY A 642 35.76 4.99 -38.36
C GLY A 642 35.72 5.54 -36.93
N SER A 643 35.22 6.75 -36.71
CA SER A 643 34.96 7.33 -35.38
C SER A 643 33.62 6.86 -34.80
N LEU A 644 33.45 6.95 -33.48
CA LEU A 644 32.17 6.66 -32.80
C LEU A 644 31.06 7.57 -33.31
N ARG A 645 31.32 8.87 -33.47
CA ARG A 645 30.36 9.84 -34.02
C ARG A 645 29.86 9.41 -35.40
N ASN A 646 30.77 9.02 -36.29
CA ASN A 646 30.38 8.58 -37.63
C ASN A 646 29.49 7.32 -37.59
N ALA A 647 29.73 6.39 -36.67
CA ALA A 647 28.87 5.22 -36.49
C ALA A 647 27.46 5.61 -35.99
N LEU A 648 27.38 6.53 -35.01
CA LEU A 648 26.10 7.01 -34.47
C LEU A 648 25.29 7.82 -35.49
N GLU A 649 25.94 8.66 -36.31
CA GLU A 649 25.28 9.41 -37.40
C GLU A 649 24.67 8.51 -38.49
N HIS A 650 25.14 7.27 -38.61
CA HIS A 650 24.70 6.28 -39.60
C HIS A 650 24.04 5.06 -38.95
N LEU A 651 23.57 5.21 -37.70
CA LEU A 651 23.02 4.11 -36.92
C LEU A 651 21.78 3.50 -37.60
N GLN A 652 21.65 2.17 -37.51
CA GLN A 652 20.49 1.41 -37.97
C GLN A 652 19.93 0.58 -36.79
N PRO A 653 18.66 0.13 -36.83
CA PRO A 653 18.15 -0.80 -35.82
C PRO A 653 18.95 -2.10 -35.77
N ASN A 654 19.04 -2.72 -34.59
CA ASN A 654 19.80 -3.96 -34.34
C ASN A 654 21.28 -3.84 -34.76
N THR A 655 21.95 -2.79 -34.27
CA THR A 655 23.37 -2.54 -34.55
C THR A 655 24.23 -2.88 -33.32
N THR A 656 25.33 -3.58 -33.53
CA THR A 656 26.38 -3.78 -32.52
C THR A 656 27.60 -2.92 -32.86
N ILE A 657 27.99 -2.04 -31.95
CA ILE A 657 29.21 -1.23 -32.04
C ILE A 657 30.26 -1.80 -31.09
N THR A 658 31.44 -2.13 -31.63
CA THR A 658 32.61 -2.57 -30.85
C THR A 658 33.83 -1.71 -31.19
N PHE A 659 34.95 -1.93 -30.50
CA PHE A 659 36.16 -1.09 -30.61
C PHE A 659 37.39 -1.89 -30.99
N ASP A 660 38.19 -1.38 -31.94
CA ASP A 660 39.45 -2.00 -32.34
C ASP A 660 40.47 -1.94 -31.19
N THR A 661 40.77 -3.09 -30.59
CA THR A 661 41.70 -3.22 -29.46
C THR A 661 43.15 -2.85 -29.78
N THR A 662 43.51 -2.67 -31.06
CA THR A 662 44.81 -2.12 -31.44
C THR A 662 44.89 -0.61 -31.23
N VAL A 663 43.75 0.08 -31.29
CA VAL A 663 43.59 1.51 -30.97
C VAL A 663 43.20 1.69 -29.51
N PHE A 664 42.15 0.99 -29.07
CA PHE A 664 41.57 1.05 -27.73
C PHE A 664 42.08 -0.13 -26.89
N SER A 665 43.38 -0.15 -26.61
CA SER A 665 43.99 -1.26 -25.88
C SER A 665 43.38 -1.43 -24.48
N PRO A 666 42.97 -2.65 -24.09
CA PRO A 666 42.40 -2.90 -22.76
C PRO A 666 43.33 -2.53 -21.60
N LYS A 667 44.64 -2.58 -21.83
CA LYS A 667 45.66 -2.25 -20.82
C LYS A 667 46.15 -0.80 -20.89
N LYS A 668 45.81 -0.09 -21.96
CA LYS A 668 46.20 1.29 -22.23
C LYS A 668 45.02 1.97 -22.92
N PRO A 669 44.01 2.40 -22.15
CA PRO A 669 42.83 3.02 -22.72
C PRO A 669 43.18 4.22 -23.60
N ALA A 670 42.41 4.40 -24.68
CA ALA A 670 42.52 5.56 -25.55
C ALA A 670 41.32 6.49 -25.34
N THR A 671 41.59 7.79 -25.42
CA THR A 671 40.59 8.85 -25.19
C THR A 671 40.04 9.37 -26.51
N ILE A 672 38.72 9.36 -26.62
CA ILE A 672 37.95 10.14 -27.58
C ILE A 672 37.61 11.46 -26.89
N ALA A 673 38.42 12.49 -27.14
CA ALA A 673 38.15 13.84 -26.66
C ALA A 673 37.10 14.48 -27.57
N LEU A 674 35.92 14.77 -27.02
CA LEU A 674 34.79 15.24 -27.80
C LEU A 674 34.81 16.76 -27.94
N GLU A 675 34.78 17.25 -29.17
CA GLU A 675 34.76 18.69 -29.48
C GLU A 675 33.31 19.24 -29.58
N SER A 676 32.32 18.34 -29.63
CA SER A 676 30.88 18.64 -29.65
C SER A 676 30.07 17.44 -29.15
N ALA A 677 28.79 17.62 -28.79
CA ALA A 677 27.96 16.52 -28.27
C ALA A 677 27.81 15.40 -29.31
N LEU A 678 27.79 14.13 -28.86
CA LEU A 678 27.50 13.00 -29.74
C LEU A 678 26.02 13.02 -30.19
N PRO A 679 25.69 12.46 -31.38
CA PRO A 679 24.30 12.29 -31.79
C PRO A 679 23.50 11.46 -30.79
N GLU A 680 22.21 11.79 -30.62
CA GLU A 680 21.29 10.98 -29.82
C GLU A 680 21.06 9.60 -30.46
N ILE A 681 20.91 8.57 -29.62
CA ILE A 681 20.61 7.21 -30.04
C ILE A 681 19.09 7.04 -30.11
N GLU A 682 18.56 7.07 -31.32
CA GLU A 682 17.11 7.00 -31.63
C GLU A 682 16.67 5.66 -32.28
N ASN A 683 17.61 4.76 -32.61
CA ASN A 683 17.29 3.45 -33.18
C ASN A 683 17.33 2.33 -32.13
N ASP A 684 16.27 1.53 -32.06
CA ASP A 684 16.13 0.42 -31.12
C ASP A 684 17.15 -0.71 -31.34
N TYR A 685 17.41 -1.49 -30.29
CA TYR A 685 18.34 -2.63 -30.30
C TYR A 685 19.79 -2.26 -30.61
N LEU A 686 20.28 -1.11 -30.14
CA LEU A 686 21.73 -0.83 -30.16
C LEU A 686 22.45 -1.65 -29.07
N SER A 687 23.54 -2.32 -29.43
CA SER A 687 24.53 -2.81 -28.45
C SER A 687 25.85 -2.05 -28.62
N LEU A 688 26.14 -1.10 -27.73
CA LEU A 688 27.41 -0.39 -27.66
C LEU A 688 28.33 -1.10 -26.64
N ASP A 689 29.24 -1.94 -27.14
CA ASP A 689 30.04 -2.85 -26.33
C ASP A 689 31.54 -2.52 -26.38
N ALA A 690 32.02 -1.88 -25.32
CA ALA A 690 33.44 -1.63 -25.05
C ALA A 690 34.05 -2.64 -24.05
N SER A 691 33.34 -3.72 -23.68
CA SER A 691 33.76 -4.65 -22.61
C SER A 691 35.12 -5.31 -22.83
N ASN A 692 35.58 -5.39 -24.08
CA ASN A 692 36.87 -5.96 -24.46
C ASN A 692 37.91 -4.92 -24.87
N ALA A 693 37.66 -3.62 -24.64
CA ALA A 693 38.50 -2.51 -25.04
C ALA A 693 38.74 -1.51 -23.89
N GLY A 694 39.73 -0.63 -24.05
CA GLY A 694 39.97 0.50 -23.15
C GLY A 694 39.52 1.80 -23.80
N VAL A 695 38.28 2.21 -23.58
CA VAL A 695 37.69 3.40 -24.21
C VAL A 695 37.38 4.45 -23.15
N ILE A 696 37.81 5.69 -23.39
CA ILE A 696 37.45 6.87 -22.58
C ILE A 696 36.73 7.87 -23.49
N LEU A 697 35.48 8.23 -23.16
CA LEU A 697 34.77 9.38 -23.68
C LEU A 697 35.01 10.54 -22.71
N ASP A 698 35.67 11.61 -23.18
CA ASP A 698 36.03 12.76 -22.37
C ASP A 698 35.31 14.01 -22.87
N GLY A 699 34.48 14.57 -22.00
CA GLY A 699 33.66 15.75 -22.25
C GLY A 699 34.33 17.09 -21.92
N SER A 700 35.60 17.09 -21.48
CA SER A 700 36.25 18.29 -20.92
C SER A 700 36.41 19.48 -21.87
N HIS A 701 36.21 19.30 -23.18
CA HIS A 701 36.23 20.36 -24.18
C HIS A 701 34.83 20.95 -24.47
N LEU A 702 33.75 20.33 -23.96
CA LEU A 702 32.38 20.81 -24.15
C LEU A 702 32.01 21.89 -23.12
N SER A 703 31.08 22.78 -23.52
CA SER A 703 30.43 23.74 -22.62
C SER A 703 29.07 23.27 -22.11
N GLU A 704 28.42 22.34 -22.80
CA GLU A 704 27.10 21.77 -22.49
C GLU A 704 26.97 20.36 -23.11
N GLY A 705 25.97 19.59 -22.67
CA GLY A 705 25.63 18.28 -23.24
C GLY A 705 26.06 17.07 -22.40
N ASN A 706 25.44 15.94 -22.71
CA ASN A 706 25.65 14.65 -22.04
C ASN A 706 26.75 13.82 -22.74
N GLY A 707 27.27 12.80 -22.05
CA GLY A 707 28.18 11.82 -22.64
C GLY A 707 27.50 10.95 -23.68
N LEU A 708 26.39 10.32 -23.32
CA LEU A 708 25.51 9.58 -24.21
C LEU A 708 24.05 9.93 -23.91
N THR A 709 23.21 10.00 -24.94
CA THR A 709 21.76 10.17 -24.83
C THR A 709 21.07 9.09 -25.62
N VAL A 710 20.29 8.25 -24.93
CA VAL A 710 19.64 7.04 -25.44
C VAL A 710 18.13 7.20 -25.33
N ARG A 711 17.48 7.59 -26.42
CA ARG A 711 16.01 7.70 -26.52
C ARG A 711 15.37 6.38 -26.94
N ALA A 712 16.14 5.52 -27.58
CA ALA A 712 15.71 4.24 -28.12
C ALA A 712 15.54 3.14 -27.05
N SER A 713 14.77 2.11 -27.40
CA SER A 713 14.48 0.93 -26.59
C SER A 713 15.39 -0.28 -26.88
N HIS A 714 15.45 -1.23 -25.95
CA HIS A 714 16.26 -2.45 -26.06
C HIS A 714 17.76 -2.21 -26.31
N CYS A 715 18.27 -1.04 -25.90
CA CYS A 715 19.67 -0.68 -26.08
C CYS A 715 20.52 -1.15 -24.90
N THR A 716 21.76 -1.56 -25.19
CA THR A 716 22.75 -1.95 -24.19
C THR A 716 24.01 -1.10 -24.34
N VAL A 717 24.52 -0.54 -23.25
CA VAL A 717 25.79 0.23 -23.21
C VAL A 717 26.71 -0.36 -22.15
N MET A 718 27.89 -0.86 -22.54
CA MET A 718 28.80 -1.60 -21.66
C MET A 718 30.27 -1.21 -21.84
N GLY A 719 31.06 -1.25 -20.75
CA GLY A 719 32.52 -1.16 -20.77
C GLY A 719 33.12 0.22 -21.02
N LEU A 720 32.33 1.30 -21.04
CA LEU A 720 32.79 2.65 -21.33
C LEU A 720 33.27 3.39 -20.09
N GLN A 721 34.28 4.24 -20.25
CA GLN A 721 34.64 5.27 -19.27
C GLN A 721 34.13 6.63 -19.79
N ILE A 722 33.17 7.24 -19.12
CA ILE A 722 32.45 8.45 -19.54
C ILE A 722 32.70 9.52 -18.48
N VAL A 723 33.52 10.51 -18.82
CA VAL A 723 34.07 11.45 -17.84
C VAL A 723 34.05 12.91 -18.30
N ASN A 724 33.98 13.83 -17.34
CA ASN A 724 34.11 15.28 -17.53
C ASN A 724 33.04 15.93 -18.44
N PHE A 725 31.84 15.37 -18.54
CA PHE A 725 30.77 16.01 -19.29
C PHE A 725 30.13 17.15 -18.49
N PRO A 726 29.78 18.28 -19.12
CA PRO A 726 29.04 19.36 -18.44
C PRO A 726 27.64 18.92 -17.95
N GLY A 727 26.98 18.00 -18.66
CA GLY A 727 25.69 17.41 -18.30
C GLY A 727 25.82 16.06 -17.61
N ASN A 728 24.95 15.11 -17.99
CA ASN A 728 24.95 13.73 -17.50
C ASN A 728 26.02 12.88 -18.20
N GLY A 729 26.55 11.86 -17.52
CA GLY A 729 27.37 10.84 -18.18
C GLY A 729 26.54 10.05 -19.20
N ILE A 730 25.47 9.39 -18.74
CA ILE A 730 24.49 8.70 -19.58
C ILE A 730 23.10 9.24 -19.27
N GLN A 731 22.32 9.56 -20.31
CA GLN A 731 20.88 9.83 -20.24
C GLN A 731 20.14 8.72 -21.00
N GLY A 732 19.20 8.03 -20.35
CA GLY A 732 18.45 6.92 -20.95
C GLY A 732 16.94 7.01 -20.73
N ASP A 733 16.18 7.13 -21.82
CA ASP A 733 14.72 7.39 -21.80
C ASP A 733 13.92 6.37 -22.63
N GLY A 734 14.54 5.28 -23.07
CA GLY A 734 13.82 4.19 -23.74
C GLY A 734 13.54 3.01 -22.81
N ASN A 735 12.56 2.19 -23.17
CA ASN A 735 12.19 0.95 -22.48
C ASN A 735 13.20 -0.20 -22.73
N TRP A 736 13.29 -1.16 -21.82
CA TRP A 736 14.15 -2.36 -21.85
C TRP A 736 15.63 -2.08 -22.10
N ASN A 737 16.11 -0.92 -21.66
CA ASN A 737 17.52 -0.58 -21.80
C ASN A 737 18.37 -1.28 -20.75
N GLN A 738 19.67 -1.44 -21.03
CA GLN A 738 20.65 -1.94 -20.08
C GLN A 738 21.91 -1.07 -20.09
N PHE A 739 22.21 -0.44 -18.95
CA PHE A 739 23.42 0.33 -18.74
C PHE A 739 24.38 -0.46 -17.86
N GLY A 740 25.36 -1.08 -18.49
CA GLY A 740 26.43 -1.88 -17.87
C GLY A 740 26.15 -3.38 -17.87
N GLY A 741 26.84 -4.11 -17.00
CA GLY A 741 26.81 -5.57 -16.90
C GLY A 741 27.87 -6.10 -15.95
N SER A 742 28.21 -7.39 -16.04
CA SER A 742 29.20 -8.00 -15.16
C SER A 742 30.61 -7.49 -15.43
N ARG A 743 31.24 -6.89 -14.41
CA ARG A 743 32.64 -6.46 -14.48
C ARG A 743 33.65 -7.60 -14.63
N ALA A 744 33.23 -8.84 -14.38
CA ALA A 744 34.05 -10.04 -14.62
C ALA A 744 34.09 -10.46 -16.10
N ASN A 745 33.15 -9.98 -16.92
CA ASN A 745 33.05 -10.31 -18.33
C ASN A 745 33.74 -9.26 -19.20
N GLY A 746 34.66 -9.71 -20.05
CA GLY A 746 35.40 -8.84 -20.97
C GLY A 746 36.84 -8.55 -20.53
N ALA A 747 37.69 -8.22 -21.50
CA ALA A 747 39.12 -7.96 -21.27
C ALA A 747 39.44 -6.50 -20.89
N GLY A 748 38.47 -5.59 -21.01
CA GLY A 748 38.58 -4.16 -20.74
C GLY A 748 38.83 -3.83 -19.26
N PRO A 749 39.20 -2.57 -18.93
CA PRO A 749 39.54 -2.17 -17.56
C PRO A 749 38.46 -2.45 -16.51
N ILE A 750 37.19 -2.47 -16.92
CA ILE A 750 36.00 -2.61 -16.05
C ILE A 750 35.01 -3.67 -16.56
N GLY A 751 35.45 -4.57 -17.45
CA GLY A 751 34.58 -5.58 -18.06
C GLY A 751 33.35 -4.94 -18.72
N GLN A 752 32.15 -5.48 -18.47
CA GLN A 752 30.90 -4.91 -19.00
C GLN A 752 30.37 -3.70 -18.20
N GLY A 753 30.89 -3.41 -17.02
CA GLY A 753 30.48 -2.24 -16.25
C GLY A 753 30.92 -0.93 -16.91
N ASN A 754 30.20 0.16 -16.70
CA ASN A 754 30.64 1.50 -17.13
C ASN A 754 31.24 2.30 -15.96
N LEU A 755 32.12 3.24 -16.26
CA LEU A 755 32.54 4.30 -15.35
C LEU A 755 31.84 5.59 -15.79
N ALA A 756 31.02 6.20 -14.94
CA ALA A 756 30.34 7.47 -15.21
C ALA A 756 30.65 8.47 -14.07
N SER A 757 31.72 9.25 -14.23
CA SER A 757 32.32 10.03 -13.13
C SER A 757 32.86 11.37 -13.59
N GLY A 758 32.90 12.37 -12.71
CA GLY A 758 33.41 13.71 -13.05
C GLY A 758 32.45 14.55 -13.90
N ASN A 759 31.18 14.16 -14.01
CA ASN A 759 30.19 14.86 -14.83
C ASN A 759 29.47 15.96 -14.02
N GLY A 760 28.98 17.00 -14.71
CA GLY A 760 28.46 18.20 -14.08
C GLY A 760 27.10 18.06 -13.41
N ILE A 761 26.31 17.05 -13.81
CA ILE A 761 24.98 16.74 -13.24
C ILE A 761 25.00 15.30 -12.69
N CYS A 762 24.36 14.34 -13.35
CA CYS A 762 24.32 12.95 -12.90
C CYS A 762 25.40 12.10 -13.58
N GLY A 763 25.83 11.02 -12.93
CA GLY A 763 26.58 9.97 -13.62
C GLY A 763 25.71 9.23 -14.63
N ILE A 764 24.58 8.70 -14.18
CA ILE A 764 23.61 7.96 -15.02
C ILE A 764 22.20 8.42 -14.67
N VAL A 765 21.42 8.81 -15.68
CA VAL A 765 19.98 9.06 -15.58
C VAL A 765 19.24 8.00 -16.40
N THR A 766 18.19 7.42 -15.83
CA THR A 766 17.40 6.37 -16.49
C THR A 766 15.91 6.51 -16.23
N GLY A 767 15.11 6.23 -17.25
CA GLY A 767 13.65 6.02 -17.17
C GLY A 767 13.22 4.79 -17.97
N GLY A 768 11.93 4.72 -18.28
CA GLY A 768 11.32 3.69 -19.12
C GLY A 768 11.01 2.39 -18.40
N TRP A 769 10.31 1.52 -19.12
CA TRP A 769 9.85 0.22 -18.63
C TRP A 769 11.02 -0.77 -18.59
N TYR A 770 11.21 -1.47 -17.47
CA TYR A 770 12.14 -2.60 -17.36
C TYR A 770 13.61 -2.29 -17.69
N THR A 771 14.04 -1.05 -17.53
CA THR A 771 15.45 -0.68 -17.72
C THR A 771 16.33 -1.23 -16.58
N LYS A 772 17.56 -1.63 -16.90
CA LYS A 772 18.52 -2.21 -15.95
C LYS A 772 19.81 -1.40 -15.87
N VAL A 773 20.29 -1.10 -14.67
CA VAL A 773 21.57 -0.41 -14.43
C VAL A 773 22.47 -1.34 -13.64
N LEU A 774 23.53 -1.88 -14.25
CA LEU A 774 24.30 -3.02 -13.73
C LEU A 774 25.81 -2.78 -13.72
N GLY A 775 26.48 -3.05 -12.60
CA GLY A 775 27.94 -3.13 -12.49
C GLY A 775 28.72 -1.84 -12.72
N ASN A 776 28.07 -0.68 -12.64
CA ASN A 776 28.70 0.61 -12.93
C ASN A 776 29.52 1.15 -11.76
N LEU A 777 30.55 1.94 -12.06
CA LEU A 777 31.29 2.80 -11.13
C LEU A 777 30.84 4.25 -11.36
N VAL A 778 30.26 4.89 -10.35
CA VAL A 778 29.61 6.20 -10.50
C VAL A 778 30.05 7.13 -9.38
N GLY A 779 30.77 8.20 -9.74
CA GLY A 779 31.32 9.17 -8.78
C GLY A 779 32.68 8.79 -8.19
N THR A 780 33.24 7.64 -8.59
CA THR A 780 34.57 7.18 -8.19
C THR A 780 35.57 7.23 -9.35
N ASP A 781 36.86 7.07 -9.07
CA ASP A 781 37.84 6.72 -10.08
C ASP A 781 37.65 5.29 -10.62
N ILE A 782 38.43 4.92 -11.64
CA ILE A 782 38.36 3.58 -12.27
C ILE A 782 38.70 2.43 -11.29
N THR A 783 39.41 2.72 -10.21
CA THR A 783 39.72 1.71 -9.18
C THR A 783 38.56 1.51 -8.21
N GLY A 784 37.58 2.42 -8.19
CA GLY A 784 36.47 2.41 -7.25
C GLY A 784 36.88 2.79 -5.83
N THR A 785 38.01 3.48 -5.63
CA THR A 785 38.56 3.77 -4.29
C THR A 785 38.77 5.25 -3.99
N GLN A 786 38.76 6.13 -5.00
CA GLN A 786 38.90 7.58 -4.81
C GLN A 786 37.70 8.30 -5.40
N ALA A 787 37.31 9.43 -4.80
CA ALA A 787 36.23 10.25 -5.33
C ALA A 787 36.64 10.89 -6.67
N TYR A 788 35.76 10.77 -7.65
CA TYR A 788 35.77 11.52 -8.89
C TYR A 788 34.34 12.03 -9.14
N PRO A 789 33.93 13.05 -8.38
CA PRO A 789 32.52 13.37 -8.13
C PRO A 789 31.79 13.76 -9.41
N ASN A 790 30.58 13.23 -9.58
CA ASN A 790 29.52 13.96 -10.29
C ASN A 790 28.82 14.92 -9.30
N TYR A 791 27.82 15.69 -9.75
CA TYR A 791 26.90 16.32 -8.79
C TYR A 791 26.08 15.25 -8.07
N ASP A 792 25.33 14.45 -8.84
CA ASP A 792 24.58 13.27 -8.37
C ASP A 792 25.06 11.98 -9.06
N GLY A 793 24.82 10.83 -8.43
CA GLY A 793 25.27 9.55 -8.95
C GLY A 793 24.32 8.94 -9.98
N ILE A 794 23.50 7.98 -9.55
CA ILE A 794 22.51 7.31 -10.40
C ILE A 794 21.13 7.86 -10.08
N PHE A 795 20.38 8.26 -11.10
CA PHE A 795 19.05 8.85 -10.94
C PHE A 795 18.03 8.10 -11.80
N VAL A 796 16.95 7.61 -11.16
CA VAL A 796 15.78 7.04 -11.83
C VAL A 796 14.69 8.10 -11.90
N THR A 797 14.23 8.43 -13.12
CA THR A 797 13.23 9.49 -13.32
C THR A 797 11.81 9.04 -12.96
N ASP A 798 10.88 9.99 -12.90
CA ASP A 798 9.44 9.82 -12.71
C ASP A 798 8.75 8.98 -13.80
N TRP A 799 9.41 8.82 -14.96
CA TRP A 799 8.97 7.94 -16.04
C TRP A 799 9.65 6.55 -16.00
N GLY A 800 10.34 6.20 -14.91
CA GLY A 800 10.91 4.86 -14.69
C GLY A 800 9.87 3.89 -14.13
N PHE A 801 9.54 2.84 -14.88
CA PHE A 801 8.60 1.79 -14.43
C PHE A 801 9.32 0.44 -14.39
N TYR A 802 9.27 -0.27 -13.26
CA TYR A 802 9.94 -1.57 -13.10
C TYR A 802 11.46 -1.51 -13.39
N VAL A 803 12.09 -0.36 -13.12
CA VAL A 803 13.54 -0.18 -13.30
C VAL A 803 14.29 -1.01 -12.26
N THR A 804 15.35 -1.70 -12.66
CA THR A 804 16.23 -2.43 -11.74
C THR A 804 17.61 -1.78 -11.68
N VAL A 805 18.00 -1.27 -10.52
CA VAL A 805 19.34 -0.74 -10.25
C VAL A 805 20.12 -1.76 -9.42
N GLY A 806 21.04 -2.46 -10.08
CA GLY A 806 21.86 -3.54 -9.52
C GLY A 806 21.28 -4.93 -9.78
N SER A 807 21.86 -5.96 -9.16
CA SER A 807 21.40 -7.34 -9.31
C SER A 807 21.91 -8.24 -8.17
N THR A 808 21.48 -9.50 -8.19
CA THR A 808 21.97 -10.56 -7.28
C THR A 808 23.36 -11.08 -7.64
N ASN A 809 23.92 -10.69 -8.80
CA ASN A 809 25.27 -11.07 -9.18
C ASN A 809 26.31 -10.10 -8.57
N PRO A 810 27.25 -10.55 -7.72
CA PRO A 810 28.24 -9.68 -7.09
C PRO A 810 29.14 -8.90 -8.07
N ASP A 811 29.32 -9.39 -9.30
CA ASP A 811 30.12 -8.70 -10.31
C ASP A 811 29.36 -7.54 -10.98
N GLU A 812 28.03 -7.49 -10.82
CA GLU A 812 27.09 -6.50 -11.34
C GLU A 812 26.64 -5.48 -10.28
N ARG A 813 27.27 -5.46 -9.10
CA ARG A 813 27.00 -4.43 -8.09
C ARG A 813 27.42 -3.05 -8.60
N ASN A 814 26.49 -2.11 -8.66
CA ASN A 814 26.87 -0.72 -8.88
C ASN A 814 27.57 -0.19 -7.64
N ILE A 815 28.59 0.65 -7.87
CA ILE A 815 29.29 1.43 -6.85
C ILE A 815 28.94 2.88 -7.12
N ALA A 816 27.97 3.42 -6.39
CA ALA A 816 27.60 4.83 -6.48
C ALA A 816 28.12 5.55 -5.23
N SER A 817 29.25 6.21 -5.38
CA SER A 817 30.01 6.74 -4.24
C SER A 817 30.82 7.95 -4.68
N GLY A 818 31.06 8.89 -3.77
CA GLY A 818 31.97 10.00 -4.05
C GLY A 818 31.33 11.19 -4.78
N ASN A 819 30.02 11.18 -5.03
CA ASN A 819 29.28 12.29 -5.65
C ASN A 819 29.10 13.46 -4.65
N ASN A 820 28.82 14.66 -5.15
CA ASN A 820 28.76 15.86 -4.30
C ASN A 820 27.50 15.94 -3.45
N SER A 821 26.34 15.57 -4.01
CA SER A 821 25.04 15.68 -3.35
C SER A 821 24.47 14.29 -3.03
N ILE A 822 23.87 13.61 -4.00
CA ILE A 822 23.19 12.32 -3.79
C ILE A 822 23.92 11.20 -4.55
N ASN A 823 24.15 10.05 -3.91
CA ASN A 823 24.77 8.91 -4.61
C ASN A 823 23.77 8.12 -5.47
N MET A 824 22.54 7.92 -5.00
CA MET A 824 21.43 7.35 -5.77
C MET A 824 20.12 8.07 -5.46
N ASP A 825 19.32 8.32 -6.49
CA ASP A 825 18.01 8.97 -6.37
C ASP A 825 16.98 8.26 -7.25
N SER A 826 15.72 8.24 -6.82
CA SER A 826 14.63 7.60 -7.56
C SER A 826 13.31 8.33 -7.37
N TRP A 827 12.69 8.67 -8.49
CA TRP A 827 11.33 9.20 -8.62
C TRP A 827 10.38 8.18 -9.29
N GLY A 828 10.91 7.01 -9.69
CA GLY A 828 10.17 6.02 -10.47
C GLY A 828 9.16 5.17 -9.67
N ASP A 829 8.39 4.38 -10.40
CA ASP A 829 7.41 3.43 -9.89
C ASP A 829 7.90 1.97 -10.04
N HIS A 830 7.64 1.13 -9.05
CA HIS A 830 8.07 -0.27 -9.00
C HIS A 830 9.59 -0.45 -9.19
N THR A 831 10.39 0.55 -8.79
CA THR A 831 11.84 0.48 -8.93
C THR A 831 12.44 -0.50 -7.92
N SER A 832 13.38 -1.34 -8.37
CA SER A 832 14.12 -2.29 -7.53
C SER A 832 15.58 -1.89 -7.44
N ILE A 833 16.04 -1.43 -6.28
CA ILE A 833 17.43 -1.04 -6.02
C ILE A 833 18.06 -2.14 -5.17
N ILE A 834 18.84 -3.04 -5.78
CA ILE A 834 19.32 -4.27 -5.13
C ILE A 834 20.81 -4.51 -5.36
N GLY A 835 21.48 -5.06 -4.35
CA GLY A 835 22.85 -5.55 -4.46
C GLY A 835 23.93 -4.46 -4.58
N ASN A 836 23.64 -3.19 -4.36
CA ASN A 836 24.60 -2.10 -4.60
C ASN A 836 25.53 -1.82 -3.41
N ILE A 837 26.63 -1.09 -3.68
CA ILE A 837 27.45 -0.43 -2.65
C ILE A 837 27.35 1.07 -2.85
N ILE A 838 26.93 1.79 -1.80
CA ILE A 838 26.57 3.20 -1.86
C ILE A 838 27.35 3.98 -0.79
N GLY A 839 28.12 4.98 -1.22
CA GLY A 839 28.99 5.82 -0.38
C GLY A 839 30.34 5.20 0.01
N LEU A 840 30.53 3.90 -0.18
CA LEU A 840 31.77 3.17 0.11
C LEU A 840 32.58 2.83 -1.14
N ASP A 841 33.85 2.46 -0.93
CA ASP A 841 34.72 1.96 -1.99
C ASP A 841 34.20 0.62 -2.54
N ILE A 842 34.77 0.17 -3.67
CA ILE A 842 34.38 -1.10 -4.33
C ILE A 842 34.49 -2.33 -3.41
N THR A 843 35.25 -2.24 -2.31
CA THR A 843 35.36 -3.34 -1.33
C THR A 843 34.23 -3.32 -0.29
N GLY A 844 33.48 -2.23 -0.21
CA GLY A 844 32.43 -2.01 0.79
C GLY A 844 32.99 -1.82 2.20
N THR A 845 34.22 -1.34 2.35
CA THR A 845 34.88 -1.23 3.68
C THR A 845 35.34 0.16 4.07
N LYS A 846 35.40 1.11 3.14
CA LYS A 846 35.88 2.48 3.41
C LYS A 846 35.00 3.51 2.73
N VAL A 847 34.77 4.62 3.42
CA VAL A 847 34.09 5.80 2.85
C VAL A 847 34.95 6.40 1.75
N VAL A 848 34.35 6.69 0.59
CA VAL A 848 35.02 7.40 -0.50
C VAL A 848 35.00 8.92 -0.27
N LYS A 849 33.85 9.45 0.18
CA LYS A 849 33.61 10.87 0.47
C LYS A 849 32.51 10.97 1.54
N TYR A 850 32.75 11.72 2.63
CA TYR A 850 31.87 11.77 3.81
C TYR A 850 30.86 12.95 3.80
N ASP A 851 31.09 13.94 2.95
CA ASP A 851 30.32 15.17 2.85
C ASP A 851 29.23 15.14 1.78
N SER A 852 28.92 13.97 1.19
CA SER A 852 27.72 13.77 0.37
C SER A 852 26.46 13.90 1.25
N GLU A 853 25.42 14.55 0.75
CA GLU A 853 24.19 14.84 1.49
C GLU A 853 23.38 13.57 1.78
N SER A 854 23.19 12.73 0.78
CA SER A 854 22.44 11.47 0.93
C SER A 854 23.11 10.35 0.15
N ASN A 855 23.05 9.13 0.69
CA ASN A 855 23.41 7.95 -0.07
C ASN A 855 22.28 7.54 -1.02
N LEU A 856 21.05 7.45 -0.51
CA LEU A 856 19.88 7.11 -1.31
C LEU A 856 18.69 8.00 -0.93
N THR A 857 18.03 8.57 -1.93
CA THR A 857 16.81 9.37 -1.74
C THR A 857 15.67 8.78 -2.58
N LEU A 858 14.47 8.78 -2.01
CA LEU A 858 13.20 8.41 -2.67
C LEU A 858 12.26 9.60 -2.57
N GLU A 859 11.97 10.26 -3.68
CA GLU A 859 11.25 11.54 -3.70
C GLU A 859 10.45 11.76 -4.98
N ASN A 860 9.72 12.89 -5.07
CA ASN A 860 8.98 13.34 -6.24
C ASN A 860 8.14 12.23 -6.90
N THR A 861 7.09 11.76 -6.21
CA THR A 861 6.12 10.74 -6.63
C THR A 861 6.63 9.29 -6.70
N ALA A 862 7.83 9.00 -6.20
CA ALA A 862 8.34 7.64 -6.10
C ALA A 862 7.32 6.70 -5.45
N LYS A 863 6.99 5.61 -6.14
CA LYS A 863 5.97 4.65 -5.70
C LYS A 863 6.48 3.22 -5.80
N ASN A 864 6.02 2.37 -4.88
CA ASN A 864 6.30 0.93 -4.90
C ASN A 864 7.80 0.58 -5.06
N THR A 865 8.70 1.48 -4.68
CA THR A 865 10.13 1.27 -4.83
C THR A 865 10.63 0.39 -3.69
N ILE A 866 11.36 -0.66 -4.05
CA ILE A 866 11.99 -1.58 -3.11
C ILE A 866 13.49 -1.34 -3.11
N VAL A 867 14.03 -0.99 -1.95
CA VAL A 867 15.46 -0.88 -1.70
C VAL A 867 15.89 -2.12 -0.92
N GLY A 868 16.64 -3.00 -1.57
CA GLY A 868 17.13 -4.27 -1.03
C GLY A 868 16.16 -5.43 -1.30
N GLY A 869 16.19 -6.46 -0.45
CA GLY A 869 15.43 -7.68 -0.67
C GLY A 869 15.58 -8.67 0.47
N THR A 870 15.02 -9.87 0.34
CA THR A 870 15.02 -10.90 1.39
C THR A 870 16.29 -11.76 1.36
N THR A 871 17.04 -11.74 0.26
CA THR A 871 18.26 -12.54 0.11
C THR A 871 19.53 -11.76 0.46
N LEU A 872 20.64 -12.47 0.73
CA LEU A 872 21.94 -11.84 1.00
C LEU A 872 22.48 -11.09 -0.22
N GLU A 873 22.13 -11.56 -1.41
CA GLU A 873 22.59 -11.06 -2.69
C GLU A 873 21.91 -9.73 -3.07
N GLU A 874 20.62 -9.57 -2.75
CA GLU A 874 19.83 -8.35 -2.99
C GLU A 874 20.19 -7.19 -2.05
N ARG A 875 20.91 -7.47 -0.97
CA ARG A 875 21.31 -6.48 0.04
C ARG A 875 22.16 -5.36 -0.55
N ASN A 876 21.75 -4.12 -0.31
CA ASN A 876 22.61 -2.95 -0.47
C ASN A 876 23.44 -2.68 0.79
N ILE A 877 24.64 -2.11 0.59
CA ILE A 877 25.52 -1.60 1.65
C ILE A 877 25.56 -0.07 1.55
N ILE A 878 25.02 0.62 2.56
CA ILE A 878 24.67 2.06 2.50
C ILE A 878 25.32 2.82 3.66
N SER A 879 26.43 3.49 3.41
CA SER A 879 27.28 4.04 4.48
C SER A 879 28.11 5.24 4.03
N GLY A 880 28.57 6.07 4.97
CA GLY A 880 29.53 7.13 4.70
C GLY A 880 28.97 8.44 4.11
N ALA A 881 27.70 8.78 4.30
CA ALA A 881 27.11 10.09 3.92
C ALA A 881 26.48 10.82 5.12
N GLN A 882 25.90 12.00 4.91
CA GLN A 882 25.12 12.67 5.96
C GLN A 882 23.85 11.88 6.29
N SER A 883 23.14 11.37 5.28
CA SER A 883 21.98 10.49 5.42
C SER A 883 22.18 9.16 4.68
N GLY A 884 21.76 8.06 5.30
CA GLY A 884 21.76 6.72 4.69
C GLY A 884 20.68 6.58 3.61
N VAL A 885 19.42 6.44 4.03
CA VAL A 885 18.26 6.39 3.12
C VAL A 885 17.20 7.39 3.55
N THR A 886 16.78 8.28 2.65
CA THR A 886 15.80 9.34 2.96
C THR A 886 14.57 9.20 2.08
N PHE A 887 13.39 9.38 2.67
CA PHE A 887 12.14 9.66 1.96
C PHE A 887 11.82 11.13 2.22
N SER A 888 11.72 11.96 1.18
CA SER A 888 11.72 13.43 1.35
C SER A 888 10.50 14.15 0.78
N ASP A 889 9.60 13.46 0.09
CA ASP A 889 8.48 14.10 -0.61
C ASP A 889 7.13 13.52 -0.18
N THR A 890 6.18 14.41 0.16
CA THR A 890 4.78 14.11 0.50
C THR A 890 4.07 13.26 -0.55
N THR A 891 4.53 13.29 -1.81
CA THR A 891 3.93 12.60 -2.94
C THR A 891 4.40 11.15 -3.12
N SER A 892 5.48 10.78 -2.46
CA SER A 892 5.99 9.42 -2.46
C SER A 892 5.05 8.50 -1.68
N TYR A 893 4.86 7.26 -2.12
CA TYR A 893 3.90 6.34 -1.49
C TYR A 893 4.34 4.87 -1.60
N GLN A 894 4.10 4.07 -0.55
CA GLN A 894 4.34 2.61 -0.55
C GLN A 894 5.76 2.16 -0.91
N ASN A 895 6.77 2.98 -0.64
CA ASN A 895 8.16 2.60 -0.78
C ASN A 895 8.66 1.77 0.42
N ALA A 896 9.51 0.79 0.16
CA ALA A 896 10.04 -0.14 1.15
C ALA A 896 11.57 -0.21 1.14
N VAL A 897 12.18 -0.12 2.32
CA VAL A 897 13.62 -0.35 2.53
C VAL A 897 13.78 -1.62 3.33
N ILE A 898 14.28 -2.70 2.72
CA ILE A 898 14.33 -4.05 3.32
C ILE A 898 15.67 -4.76 3.13
N GLY A 899 16.11 -5.50 4.13
CA GLY A 899 17.28 -6.39 4.07
C GLY A 899 18.63 -5.73 3.87
N ASN A 900 18.74 -4.40 4.05
CA ASN A 900 19.96 -3.62 3.82
C ASN A 900 20.90 -3.58 5.02
N TYR A 901 22.18 -3.26 4.77
CA TYR A 901 23.13 -2.85 5.81
C TYR A 901 23.37 -1.34 5.73
N ILE A 902 23.05 -0.61 6.79
CA ILE A 902 23.07 0.84 6.85
C ILE A 902 23.97 1.31 8.01
N GLY A 903 25.06 2.02 7.69
CA GLY A 903 26.03 2.54 8.66
C GLY A 903 27.16 1.57 9.04
N THR A 904 27.28 0.45 8.33
CA THR A 904 28.34 -0.56 8.54
C THR A 904 29.13 -0.85 7.27
N ASP A 905 30.24 -1.60 7.41
CA ASP A 905 30.91 -2.24 6.28
C ASP A 905 30.08 -3.39 5.70
N ILE A 906 30.52 -3.94 4.57
CA ILE A 906 29.88 -5.08 3.88
C ILE A 906 29.73 -6.34 4.75
N SER A 907 30.55 -6.48 5.79
CA SER A 907 30.43 -7.60 6.74
C SER A 907 29.32 -7.40 7.78
N GLY A 908 28.85 -6.17 7.95
CA GLY A 908 27.95 -5.76 9.01
C GLY A 908 28.58 -5.79 10.40
N THR A 909 29.92 -5.92 10.50
CA THR A 909 30.61 -6.08 11.80
C THR A 909 31.44 -4.88 12.23
N LYS A 910 31.60 -3.87 11.36
CA LYS A 910 32.31 -2.63 11.68
C LYS A 910 31.46 -1.44 11.31
N ALA A 911 31.42 -0.46 12.19
CA ALA A 911 30.79 0.82 11.91
C ALA A 911 31.57 1.55 10.80
N VAL A 912 30.83 2.01 9.81
CA VAL A 912 31.27 2.95 8.78
C VAL A 912 30.13 3.96 8.68
N ALA A 913 30.10 4.87 9.65
CA ALA A 913 28.91 5.63 9.98
C ALA A 913 28.39 6.46 8.80
N ASN A 914 27.06 6.58 8.70
CA ASN A 914 26.47 7.82 8.21
C ASN A 914 26.31 8.78 9.40
N ARG A 915 26.11 10.08 9.14
CA ARG A 915 25.73 11.01 10.22
C ARG A 915 24.36 10.63 10.80
N SER A 916 23.41 10.22 9.98
CA SER A 916 22.19 9.49 10.37
C SER A 916 21.95 8.33 9.41
N GLY A 917 21.43 7.20 9.89
CA GLY A 917 21.08 6.09 8.98
C GLY A 917 19.92 6.43 8.03
N GLY A 918 19.26 7.58 8.22
CA GLY A 918 18.19 8.07 7.36
C GLY A 918 16.81 7.85 7.98
N GLY A 919 15.75 8.05 7.22
CA GLY A 919 14.38 7.96 7.74
C GLY A 919 13.36 8.61 6.82
N ILE A 920 12.12 8.60 7.28
CA ILE A 920 10.96 9.15 6.56
C ILE A 920 10.77 10.60 6.98
N TRP A 921 10.71 11.51 6.02
CA TRP A 921 10.59 12.96 6.23
C TRP A 921 9.40 13.51 5.45
N ALA A 922 8.42 14.04 6.16
CA ALA A 922 7.24 14.70 5.61
C ALA A 922 6.40 13.83 4.64
N CYS A 923 6.35 12.51 4.82
CA CYS A 923 5.59 11.59 3.97
C CYS A 923 4.96 10.43 4.74
N SER A 924 3.99 9.75 4.14
CA SER A 924 3.12 8.73 4.75
C SER A 924 3.18 7.40 3.99
N HIS A 925 2.77 6.30 4.63
CA HIS A 925 2.65 4.97 3.99
C HIS A 925 3.97 4.36 3.50
N HIS A 926 5.07 4.61 4.20
CA HIS A 926 6.37 4.01 3.90
C HIS A 926 6.77 2.94 4.90
N ARG A 927 7.61 2.00 4.44
CA ARG A 927 8.06 0.85 5.24
C ARG A 927 9.59 0.79 5.33
N ILE A 928 10.11 0.71 6.55
CA ILE A 928 11.51 0.40 6.85
C ILE A 928 11.56 -0.96 7.54
N GLY A 929 12.03 -1.96 6.84
CA GLY A 929 12.04 -3.36 7.25
C GLY A 929 10.74 -4.08 6.89
N GLY A 930 10.45 -5.19 7.53
CA GLY A 930 9.31 -6.03 7.19
C GLY A 930 9.14 -7.24 8.11
N ASN A 931 8.13 -8.05 7.83
CA ASN A 931 7.74 -9.21 8.62
C ASN A 931 8.27 -10.54 8.06
N ALA A 932 8.70 -10.58 6.79
CA ALA A 932 9.26 -11.78 6.21
C ALA A 932 10.74 -11.96 6.58
N GLU A 933 11.19 -13.22 6.65
CA GLU A 933 12.59 -13.54 6.92
C GLU A 933 13.51 -12.84 5.88
N GLY A 934 14.50 -12.11 6.38
CA GLY A 934 15.44 -11.37 5.54
C GLY A 934 15.05 -9.92 5.22
N GLU A 935 13.79 -9.50 5.44
CA GLU A 935 13.37 -8.12 5.20
C GLU A 935 13.90 -7.12 6.24
N GLY A 936 14.24 -7.57 7.44
CA GLY A 936 14.80 -6.72 8.50
C GLY A 936 16.15 -6.11 8.12
N ASN A 937 16.25 -4.77 8.17
CA ASN A 937 17.54 -4.09 7.92
C ASN A 937 18.48 -4.20 9.13
N LEU A 938 19.78 -4.17 8.87
CA LEU A 938 20.82 -3.93 9.89
C LEU A 938 21.20 -2.44 9.88
N ILE A 939 20.77 -1.69 10.89
CA ILE A 939 20.95 -0.23 10.97
C ILE A 939 21.79 0.12 12.18
N SER A 940 23.09 0.31 12.00
CA SER A 940 24.05 0.31 13.13
C SER A 940 25.25 1.22 12.90
N GLY A 941 25.87 1.67 14.00
CA GLY A 941 27.10 2.45 13.95
C GLY A 941 26.97 3.86 13.36
N ASN A 942 25.76 4.38 13.17
CA ASN A 942 25.53 5.76 12.70
C ASN A 942 25.74 6.78 13.85
N GLU A 943 26.16 7.99 13.53
CA GLU A 943 26.55 8.99 14.55
C GLU A 943 25.35 9.50 15.37
N ASN A 944 24.19 9.72 14.71
CA ASN A 944 22.95 10.19 15.33
C ASN A 944 21.89 9.06 15.38
N ALA A 945 20.66 9.32 14.91
CA ALA A 945 19.61 8.33 14.81
C ALA A 945 19.95 7.25 13.78
N GLY A 946 19.69 5.99 14.13
CA GLY A 946 19.75 4.87 13.21
C GLY A 946 18.68 5.03 12.14
N THR A 947 17.42 5.14 12.56
CA THR A 947 16.32 5.50 11.65
C THR A 947 15.30 6.40 12.34
N GLY A 948 14.37 6.99 11.60
CA GLY A 948 13.36 7.84 12.18
C GLY A 948 12.17 8.14 11.29
N LEU A 949 11.12 8.68 11.92
CA LEU A 949 9.89 9.15 11.29
C LEU A 949 9.72 10.62 11.66
N SER A 950 9.54 11.51 10.70
CA SER A 950 9.37 12.93 10.99
C SER A 950 8.46 13.64 10.01
N GLY A 951 7.66 14.59 10.50
CA GLY A 951 6.85 15.48 9.66
C GLY A 951 5.43 15.68 10.21
N TYR A 952 4.92 16.91 10.10
CA TYR A 952 3.53 17.25 10.44
C TYR A 952 2.56 16.67 9.41
N GLY A 953 1.49 16.03 9.89
CA GLY A 953 0.44 15.47 9.02
C GLY A 953 0.79 14.12 8.42
N CYS A 954 1.97 13.57 8.74
CA CYS A 954 2.38 12.26 8.25
C CYS A 954 1.74 11.15 9.09
N SER A 955 1.35 10.07 8.43
CA SER A 955 0.78 8.92 9.08
C SER A 955 1.18 7.59 8.47
N ASP A 956 0.87 6.51 9.19
CA ASP A 956 0.87 5.16 8.64
C ASP A 956 2.24 4.74 8.09
N ASN A 957 3.29 5.16 8.77
CA ASN A 957 4.67 4.75 8.48
C ASN A 957 5.09 3.61 9.40
N PHE A 958 5.83 2.66 8.83
CA PHE A 958 6.15 1.39 9.49
C PHE A 958 7.66 1.19 9.64
N ILE A 959 8.09 0.79 10.83
CA ILE A 959 9.45 0.34 11.13
C ILE A 959 9.35 -1.06 11.71
N LEU A 960 9.60 -2.11 10.91
CA LEU A 960 9.31 -3.51 11.27
C LEU A 960 10.54 -4.42 11.16
N GLY A 961 10.71 -5.34 12.10
CA GLY A 961 11.66 -6.46 12.01
C GLY A 961 13.13 -6.09 11.91
N ASN A 962 13.51 -4.83 12.18
CA ASN A 962 14.87 -4.35 11.99
C ASN A 962 15.79 -4.75 13.15
N ARG A 963 17.07 -4.84 12.84
CA ARG A 963 18.16 -5.01 13.81
C ARG A 963 18.95 -3.70 13.90
N ILE A 964 18.70 -2.94 14.96
CA ILE A 964 19.16 -1.58 15.12
C ILE A 964 20.18 -1.49 16.26
N GLY A 965 21.37 -0.96 15.98
CA GLY A 965 22.43 -0.79 16.97
C GLY A 965 23.18 -2.07 17.36
N VAL A 966 23.10 -3.10 16.52
CA VAL A 966 23.82 -4.37 16.65
C VAL A 966 24.64 -4.68 15.40
N ASP A 967 25.72 -5.43 15.54
CA ASP A 967 26.49 -5.97 14.41
C ASP A 967 25.80 -7.18 13.80
N ALA A 968 26.23 -7.68 12.64
CA ALA A 968 25.61 -8.82 11.97
C ALA A 968 25.54 -10.11 12.84
N LYS A 969 26.35 -10.22 13.90
CA LYS A 969 26.40 -11.35 14.84
C LYS A 969 25.55 -11.14 16.11
N GLY A 970 24.93 -9.97 16.26
CA GLY A 970 24.11 -9.61 17.42
C GLY A 970 24.87 -8.94 18.56
N ASN A 971 26.16 -8.63 18.40
CA ASN A 971 26.91 -7.85 19.39
C ASN A 971 26.53 -6.37 19.29
N SER A 972 26.66 -5.62 20.39
CA SER A 972 26.37 -4.20 20.41
C SER A 972 27.26 -3.40 19.44
N LEU A 973 26.63 -2.61 18.57
CA LEU A 973 27.23 -1.64 17.66
C LEU A 973 26.28 -0.43 17.54
N PRO A 974 26.06 0.30 18.64
CA PRO A 974 24.92 1.19 18.78
C PRO A 974 25.04 2.42 17.87
N ASN A 975 23.89 2.93 17.43
CA ASN A 975 23.77 4.29 16.90
C ASN A 975 23.74 5.30 18.07
N GLY A 976 23.83 6.60 17.80
CA GLY A 976 23.61 7.64 18.82
C GLY A 976 22.24 7.52 19.49
N THR A 977 21.18 7.40 18.67
CA THR A 977 19.80 7.04 19.04
C THR A 977 19.37 5.87 18.15
N GLY A 978 18.65 4.88 18.67
CA GLY A 978 18.17 3.75 17.85
C GLY A 978 17.15 4.20 16.80
N ILE A 979 15.95 4.55 17.27
CA ILE A 979 14.82 5.06 16.49
C ILE A 979 14.44 6.44 17.03
N ASP A 980 14.23 7.41 16.14
CA ASP A 980 13.79 8.77 16.50
C ASP A 980 12.51 9.13 15.75
N VAL A 981 11.39 9.22 16.46
CA VAL A 981 10.10 9.68 15.93
C VAL A 981 9.92 11.11 16.38
N ASN A 982 9.92 12.04 15.44
CA ASN A 982 9.99 13.46 15.71
C ASN A 982 8.90 14.24 14.97
N THR A 983 8.03 14.88 15.75
CA THR A 983 7.03 15.87 15.30
C THR A 983 5.95 15.31 14.36
N GLY A 984 4.69 15.42 14.77
CA GLY A 984 3.53 15.35 13.88
C GLY A 984 3.10 14.00 13.31
N GLN A 985 3.82 12.92 13.64
CA GLN A 985 3.51 11.56 13.19
C GLN A 985 2.23 11.02 13.83
N ARG A 986 1.35 10.42 13.03
CA ARG A 986 0.10 9.79 13.47
C ARG A 986 0.08 8.32 13.05
N HIS A 987 -0.45 7.42 13.87
CA HIS A 987 -0.58 6.00 13.49
C HIS A 987 0.74 5.31 13.08
N GLY A 988 1.89 5.90 13.43
CA GLY A 988 3.19 5.34 13.11
C GLY A 988 3.40 4.03 13.87
N THR A 989 3.86 2.99 13.19
CA THR A 989 4.04 1.65 13.75
C THR A 989 5.52 1.31 13.87
N ILE A 990 5.99 1.11 15.09
CA ILE A 990 7.35 0.71 15.44
C ILE A 990 7.29 -0.68 16.07
N GLY A 991 7.74 -1.66 15.30
CA GLY A 991 7.59 -3.06 15.60
C GLY A 991 6.20 -3.55 15.21
N GLY A 992 5.74 -4.65 15.79
CA GLY A 992 4.41 -5.15 15.50
C GLY A 992 3.95 -6.19 16.51
N TYR A 993 2.96 -6.99 16.13
CA TYR A 993 2.28 -7.92 17.02
C TYR A 993 3.00 -9.27 17.11
N THR A 994 3.91 -9.51 16.17
CA THR A 994 4.63 -10.78 16.00
C THR A 994 6.10 -10.62 16.39
N PRO A 995 6.76 -11.70 16.82
CA PRO A 995 8.21 -11.68 17.01
C PRO A 995 9.00 -11.29 15.75
N ALA A 996 8.46 -11.54 14.55
CA ALA A 996 9.10 -11.21 13.27
C ALA A 996 8.99 -9.72 12.94
N GLU A 997 7.90 -9.06 13.32
CA GLU A 997 7.70 -7.63 13.16
C GLU A 997 8.44 -6.80 14.23
N GLY A 998 8.75 -7.40 15.38
CA GLY A 998 9.45 -6.73 16.47
C GLY A 998 10.87 -6.30 16.08
N ASN A 999 11.21 -5.02 16.27
CA ASN A 999 12.58 -4.57 16.09
C ASN A 999 13.46 -5.01 17.27
N LEU A 1000 14.69 -5.45 16.99
CA LEU A 1000 15.75 -5.55 17.98
C LEU A 1000 16.49 -4.22 18.04
N VAL A 1001 16.33 -3.46 19.11
CA VAL A 1001 16.93 -2.12 19.26
C VAL A 1001 17.89 -2.08 20.45
N VAL A 1002 19.18 -1.97 20.15
CA VAL A 1002 20.24 -1.71 21.13
C VAL A 1002 20.63 -0.24 21.04
N GLY A 1003 20.15 0.55 22.00
CA GLY A 1003 20.34 2.00 22.01
C GLY A 1003 21.75 2.41 22.42
N GLY A 1004 22.19 3.57 21.90
CA GLY A 1004 23.30 4.33 22.46
C GLY A 1004 22.83 5.14 23.66
N SER A 1005 22.58 6.43 23.43
CA SER A 1005 22.05 7.34 24.46
C SER A 1005 20.57 7.10 24.76
N ILE A 1006 19.77 6.79 23.73
CA ILE A 1006 18.35 6.46 23.82
C ILE A 1006 18.04 5.36 22.80
N SER A 1007 17.24 4.34 23.14
CA SER A 1007 16.85 3.33 22.16
C SER A 1007 15.77 3.85 21.20
N MET A 1008 14.69 4.39 21.75
CA MET A 1008 13.56 4.95 21.01
C MET A 1008 13.15 6.28 21.64
N ARG A 1009 13.26 7.36 20.87
CA ARG A 1009 12.77 8.69 21.26
C ARG A 1009 11.52 8.99 20.44
N ILE A 1010 10.44 9.33 21.13
CA ILE A 1010 9.15 9.71 20.54
C ILE A 1010 8.86 11.12 21.04
N THR A 1011 9.14 12.14 20.24
CA THR A 1011 9.23 13.53 20.72
C THR A 1011 8.57 14.53 19.78
N GLY A 1012 7.96 15.58 20.35
CA GLY A 1012 7.44 16.71 19.60
C GLY A 1012 5.92 16.73 19.47
N ARG A 1013 5.39 17.93 19.20
CA ARG A 1013 3.95 18.19 19.16
C ARG A 1013 3.28 17.48 17.98
N GLY A 1014 2.03 17.07 18.19
CA GLY A 1014 1.19 16.46 17.15
C GLY A 1014 1.45 14.98 16.91
N ILE A 1015 2.41 14.37 17.64
CA ILE A 1015 2.52 12.91 17.68
C ILE A 1015 1.32 12.34 18.42
N LYS A 1016 0.58 11.47 17.76
CA LYS A 1016 -0.53 10.76 18.40
C LYS A 1016 -0.79 9.39 17.79
N ASP A 1017 -1.44 8.52 18.54
CA ASP A 1017 -1.95 7.24 18.04
C ASP A 1017 -0.84 6.31 17.49
N CYS A 1018 0.43 6.48 17.89
CA CYS A 1018 1.55 5.66 17.43
C CYS A 1018 1.63 4.33 18.18
N TYR A 1019 1.94 3.26 17.47
CA TYR A 1019 2.09 1.91 17.99
C TYR A 1019 3.56 1.56 18.17
N ILE A 1020 3.97 1.28 19.40
CA ILE A 1020 5.30 0.73 19.73
C ILE A 1020 5.07 -0.66 20.29
N ALA A 1021 5.16 -1.67 19.43
CA ALA A 1021 4.73 -3.02 19.76
C ALA A 1021 5.76 -4.11 19.46
N GLY A 1022 5.84 -5.13 20.32
CA GLY A 1022 6.60 -6.36 20.06
C GLY A 1022 8.13 -6.21 19.98
N ASN A 1023 8.68 -5.03 20.27
CA ASN A 1023 10.11 -4.78 20.11
C ASN A 1023 10.94 -5.41 21.24
N SER A 1024 12.16 -5.81 20.94
CA SER A 1024 13.19 -6.14 21.92
C SER A 1024 14.13 -4.95 22.11
N VAL A 1025 14.04 -4.28 23.26
CA VAL A 1025 14.75 -3.01 23.51
C VAL A 1025 15.78 -3.18 24.62
N ILE A 1026 17.04 -2.88 24.35
CA ILE A 1026 18.15 -3.08 25.29
C ILE A 1026 18.94 -1.78 25.41
N ASN A 1027 19.06 -1.24 26.64
CA ASN A 1027 19.90 -0.08 26.95
C ASN A 1027 20.26 -0.04 28.44
N PRO A 1028 21.27 -0.81 28.90
CA PRO A 1028 21.53 -1.01 30.32
C PRO A 1028 22.07 0.19 31.09
N GLY A 1029 22.26 1.34 30.44
CA GLY A 1029 22.77 2.56 31.08
C GLY A 1029 21.91 3.80 30.90
N ASN A 1030 20.88 3.77 30.05
CA ASN A 1030 20.13 4.97 29.64
C ASN A 1030 18.64 4.69 29.38
N LEU A 1031 17.94 5.62 28.71
CA LEU A 1031 16.50 5.53 28.44
C LEU A 1031 16.23 4.56 27.28
N MET A 1032 15.23 3.69 27.45
CA MET A 1032 14.80 2.76 26.39
C MET A 1032 13.74 3.41 25.51
N VAL A 1033 12.51 3.59 26.00
CA VAL A 1033 11.45 4.33 25.29
C VAL A 1033 11.17 5.64 26.03
N TYR A 1034 11.33 6.75 25.32
CA TYR A 1034 11.13 8.08 25.87
C TYR A 1034 10.10 8.86 25.06
N LEU A 1035 8.93 9.08 25.65
CA LEU A 1035 7.88 9.96 25.14
C LEU A 1035 8.10 11.35 25.74
N GLU A 1036 8.36 12.33 24.88
CA GLU A 1036 8.74 13.69 25.26
C GLU A 1036 7.85 14.72 24.54
N ASP A 1037 7.67 15.88 25.17
CA ASP A 1037 7.00 17.05 24.58
C ASP A 1037 5.54 16.83 24.11
N GLY A 1038 4.83 15.89 24.74
CA GLY A 1038 3.37 15.79 24.63
C GLY A 1038 2.83 14.80 23.60
N ALA A 1039 3.59 13.77 23.23
CA ALA A 1039 3.04 12.61 22.50
C ALA A 1039 1.84 12.02 23.28
N SER A 1040 0.70 11.83 22.61
CA SER A 1040 -0.53 11.35 23.23
C SER A 1040 -1.08 10.10 22.55
N ASP A 1041 -1.93 9.35 23.24
CA ASP A 1041 -2.67 8.24 22.65
C ASP A 1041 -1.78 7.15 22.02
N CYS A 1042 -0.50 7.10 22.38
CA CYS A 1042 0.43 6.09 21.88
C CYS A 1042 0.26 4.75 22.63
N PHE A 1043 0.46 3.65 21.92
CA PHE A 1043 0.30 2.30 22.43
C PHE A 1043 1.67 1.63 22.57
N ILE A 1044 2.12 1.40 23.80
CA ILE A 1044 3.38 0.71 24.10
C ILE A 1044 3.04 -0.66 24.65
N GLN A 1045 3.14 -1.70 23.81
CA GLN A 1045 2.64 -3.03 24.15
C GLN A 1045 3.54 -4.19 23.73
N ASN A 1046 3.55 -5.28 24.51
CA ASN A 1046 4.26 -6.52 24.18
C ASN A 1046 5.76 -6.35 23.90
N ASN A 1047 6.36 -5.23 24.29
CA ASN A 1047 7.80 -5.04 24.13
C ASN A 1047 8.54 -5.80 25.23
N THR A 1048 9.74 -6.28 24.91
CA THR A 1048 10.68 -6.87 25.86
C THR A 1048 11.81 -5.89 26.14
N PHE A 1049 11.87 -5.37 27.37
CA PHE A 1049 12.90 -4.43 27.84
C PHE A 1049 14.03 -5.17 28.58
N GLY A 1050 15.24 -5.19 28.02
CA GLY A 1050 16.40 -5.93 28.50
C GLY A 1050 17.38 -5.11 29.37
N GLU A 1051 17.89 -5.74 30.44
CA GLU A 1051 18.92 -5.21 31.35
C GLU A 1051 18.59 -3.84 31.98
N ASN A 1052 17.46 -3.74 32.69
CA ASN A 1052 16.96 -2.48 33.24
C ASN A 1052 17.77 -1.94 34.45
N ASN A 1053 18.71 -1.01 34.20
CA ASN A 1053 19.29 -0.18 35.26
C ASN A 1053 18.73 1.25 35.31
N SER A 1054 17.76 1.57 34.45
CA SER A 1054 17.13 2.89 34.24
C SER A 1054 15.61 2.73 33.96
N ASN A 1055 14.89 3.84 33.73
CA ASN A 1055 13.48 3.84 33.32
C ASN A 1055 13.33 3.19 31.93
N ALA A 1056 12.52 2.15 31.83
CA ALA A 1056 12.24 1.46 30.57
C ALA A 1056 11.30 2.28 29.68
N VAL A 1057 10.25 2.86 30.28
CA VAL A 1057 9.35 3.80 29.64
C VAL A 1057 9.31 5.08 30.45
N ARG A 1058 9.57 6.21 29.82
CA ARG A 1058 9.43 7.54 30.40
C ARG A 1058 8.42 8.34 29.58
N VAL A 1059 7.48 8.98 30.25
CA VAL A 1059 6.45 9.84 29.65
C VAL A 1059 6.53 11.21 30.30
N ASP A 1060 6.94 12.20 29.50
CA ASP A 1060 7.03 13.61 29.87
C ASP A 1060 5.98 14.39 29.08
N TYR A 1061 5.02 14.99 29.80
CA TYR A 1061 3.78 15.51 29.21
C TYR A 1061 2.98 14.43 28.43
N GLY A 1062 1.87 14.83 27.79
CA GLY A 1062 1.02 13.93 27.00
C GLY A 1062 0.02 13.10 27.82
N THR A 1063 -1.04 12.62 27.18
CA THR A 1063 -2.15 11.89 27.81
C THR A 1063 -2.58 10.72 26.95
N GLY A 1064 -3.36 9.79 27.48
CA GLY A 1064 -3.90 8.66 26.71
C GLY A 1064 -2.88 7.62 26.29
N ASN A 1065 -1.63 7.69 26.76
CA ASN A 1065 -0.61 6.73 26.38
C ASN A 1065 -0.81 5.42 27.16
N ILE A 1066 -1.09 4.34 26.43
CA ILE A 1066 -1.34 3.01 26.98
C ILE A 1066 -0.01 2.26 27.09
N ILE A 1067 0.32 1.76 28.28
CA ILE A 1067 1.52 0.95 28.52
C ILE A 1067 1.08 -0.39 29.08
N ARG A 1068 0.98 -1.41 28.23
CA ARG A 1068 0.41 -2.71 28.63
C ARG A 1068 1.22 -3.91 28.18
N THR A 1069 1.10 -5.00 28.93
CA THR A 1069 1.58 -6.32 28.53
C THR A 1069 3.07 -6.39 28.15
N ASN A 1070 3.89 -5.43 28.59
CA ASN A 1070 5.33 -5.41 28.31
C ASN A 1070 6.09 -6.32 29.28
N THR A 1071 7.18 -6.91 28.81
CA THR A 1071 8.09 -7.72 29.64
C THR A 1071 9.32 -6.90 30.03
N PHE A 1072 9.67 -6.90 31.32
CA PHE A 1072 10.86 -6.18 31.81
C PHE A 1072 11.84 -7.17 32.43
N LEU A 1073 13.00 -7.36 31.81
CA LEU A 1073 14.03 -8.29 32.29
C LEU A 1073 14.92 -7.63 33.35
N GLY A 1074 15.29 -8.36 34.40
CA GLY A 1074 16.18 -7.90 35.46
C GLY A 1074 15.56 -7.82 36.87
N GLU A 1075 16.36 -7.42 37.86
CA GLU A 1075 16.00 -7.53 39.30
C GLU A 1075 15.41 -6.24 39.93
N LYS A 1076 15.21 -5.16 39.16
CA LYS A 1076 14.72 -3.85 39.67
C LYS A 1076 13.31 -3.52 39.17
N PRO A 1077 12.30 -3.55 40.05
CA PRO A 1077 10.90 -3.26 39.67
C PRO A 1077 10.43 -1.84 39.91
N TRP A 1078 11.19 -1.02 40.64
CA TRP A 1078 10.82 0.39 40.87
C TRP A 1078 11.35 1.28 39.75
N ASP A 1079 10.56 2.30 39.41
CA ASP A 1079 10.86 3.32 38.39
C ASP A 1079 10.99 2.78 36.95
N LEU A 1080 10.39 1.64 36.59
CA LEU A 1080 10.40 1.15 35.20
C LEU A 1080 9.53 2.01 34.27
N ILE A 1081 8.37 2.43 34.75
CA ILE A 1081 7.52 3.43 34.11
C ILE A 1081 7.63 4.70 34.94
N LEU A 1082 8.11 5.78 34.32
CA LEU A 1082 8.27 7.08 34.95
C LEU A 1082 7.35 8.09 34.28
N LEU A 1083 6.46 8.68 35.08
CA LEU A 1083 5.59 9.79 34.68
C LEU A 1083 6.16 11.07 35.27
N LEU A 1084 6.53 12.03 34.41
CA LEU A 1084 6.99 13.36 34.83
C LEU A 1084 6.16 14.43 34.12
N GLU A 1085 6.16 15.63 34.71
CA GLU A 1085 5.55 16.82 34.11
C GLU A 1085 4.09 16.59 33.68
N ASP A 1086 3.31 15.92 34.55
CA ASP A 1086 1.92 15.50 34.34
C ASP A 1086 1.69 14.55 33.14
N GLY A 1087 2.72 13.82 32.71
CA GLY A 1087 2.59 12.72 31.74
C GLY A 1087 1.55 11.69 32.19
N ASN A 1088 0.66 11.30 31.28
CA ASN A 1088 -0.53 10.49 31.58
C ASN A 1088 -1.36 11.04 32.76
N THR A 1089 -1.44 12.36 32.88
CA THR A 1089 -2.12 13.10 33.96
C THR A 1089 -1.59 12.81 35.37
N GLY A 1090 -0.41 12.18 35.48
CA GLY A 1090 0.12 11.71 36.75
C GLY A 1090 -0.76 10.64 37.41
N LEU A 1091 -1.45 9.80 36.62
CA LEU A 1091 -2.39 8.80 37.10
C LEU A 1091 -1.75 7.93 38.22
N PRO A 1092 -2.33 7.87 39.43
CA PRO A 1092 -1.75 7.12 40.53
C PRO A 1092 -1.85 5.61 40.30
N ALA A 1093 -0.83 4.88 40.76
CA ALA A 1093 -0.82 3.42 40.74
C ALA A 1093 -1.96 2.83 41.62
N PRO A 1094 -2.49 1.65 41.30
CA PRO A 1094 -3.54 1.00 42.07
C PRO A 1094 -3.10 0.67 43.51
N VAL A 1095 -4.04 0.58 44.44
CA VAL A 1095 -3.76 0.23 45.84
C VAL A 1095 -4.14 -1.22 46.10
N ILE A 1096 -3.17 -2.06 46.44
CA ILE A 1096 -3.41 -3.46 46.82
C ILE A 1096 -3.91 -3.50 48.26
N THR A 1097 -5.13 -4.02 48.48
CA THR A 1097 -5.71 -4.20 49.81
C THR A 1097 -5.62 -5.65 50.29
N LEU A 1098 -5.54 -6.62 49.37
CA LEU A 1098 -5.42 -8.04 49.67
C LEU A 1098 -4.54 -8.74 48.63
N ALA A 1099 -3.62 -9.58 49.09
CA ALA A 1099 -2.78 -10.43 48.26
C ALA A 1099 -2.68 -11.84 48.89
N GLU A 1100 -3.58 -12.72 48.48
CA GLU A 1100 -3.67 -14.12 48.92
C GLU A 1100 -3.25 -15.05 47.79
N ALA A 1101 -2.97 -16.32 48.13
CA ALA A 1101 -2.41 -17.34 47.25
C ALA A 1101 -2.96 -17.35 45.81
N GLU A 1102 -4.26 -17.11 45.59
CA GLU A 1102 -4.88 -17.13 44.26
C GLU A 1102 -5.63 -15.83 43.94
N ASN A 1103 -5.69 -14.87 44.86
CA ASN A 1103 -6.54 -13.69 44.73
C ASN A 1103 -5.80 -12.41 45.11
N ILE A 1104 -5.80 -11.46 44.18
CA ILE A 1104 -5.31 -10.09 44.40
C ILE A 1104 -6.51 -9.15 44.29
N SER A 1105 -6.70 -8.26 45.26
CA SER A 1105 -7.74 -7.23 45.19
C SER A 1105 -7.29 -5.92 45.79
N GLY A 1106 -7.98 -4.85 45.39
CA GLY A 1106 -7.56 -3.50 45.70
C GLY A 1106 -8.54 -2.45 45.20
N THR A 1107 -8.11 -1.21 45.27
CA THR A 1107 -8.84 -0.04 44.76
C THR A 1107 -8.02 0.74 43.75
N THR A 1108 -8.68 1.39 42.81
CA THR A 1108 -8.09 2.22 41.77
C THR A 1108 -9.11 3.25 41.24
N CYS A 1109 -8.87 3.88 40.08
CA CYS A 1109 -9.87 4.68 39.39
C CYS A 1109 -11.08 3.82 38.97
N ALA A 1110 -12.28 4.43 38.94
CA ALA A 1110 -13.49 3.73 38.54
C ALA A 1110 -13.32 3.15 37.13
N PHE A 1111 -13.65 1.87 36.97
CA PHE A 1111 -13.57 1.14 35.69
C PHE A 1111 -12.18 1.09 35.04
N GLY A 1112 -11.12 1.29 35.83
CA GLY A 1112 -9.75 1.11 35.35
C GLY A 1112 -9.42 -0.35 35.08
N ARG A 1113 -8.67 -0.59 34.00
CA ARG A 1113 -8.09 -1.89 33.65
C ARG A 1113 -6.83 -2.10 34.48
N VAL A 1114 -6.86 -3.07 35.38
CA VAL A 1114 -5.75 -3.37 36.30
C VAL A 1114 -4.97 -4.57 35.79
N GLU A 1115 -3.72 -4.35 35.39
CA GLU A 1115 -2.82 -5.44 35.02
C GLU A 1115 -1.99 -5.89 36.21
N VAL A 1116 -1.86 -7.22 36.35
CA VAL A 1116 -1.12 -7.85 37.44
C VAL A 1116 0.12 -8.51 36.85
N TYR A 1117 1.28 -8.20 37.42
CA TYR A 1117 2.56 -8.72 36.97
C TYR A 1117 3.23 -9.54 38.07
N LEU A 1118 3.83 -10.66 37.68
CA LEU A 1118 4.71 -11.45 38.53
C LEU A 1118 6.10 -10.84 38.52
N PHE A 1119 6.62 -10.55 39.71
CA PHE A 1119 8.01 -10.15 39.90
C PHE A 1119 8.85 -11.33 40.40
N ASN A 1120 9.94 -11.62 39.69
CA ASN A 1120 10.90 -12.65 40.04
C ASN A 1120 12.33 -12.22 39.66
N LYS A 1121 13.32 -13.09 39.89
CA LYS A 1121 14.73 -12.78 39.59
C LYS A 1121 15.04 -12.62 38.10
N THR A 1122 14.20 -13.19 37.23
CA THR A 1122 14.38 -13.12 35.77
C THR A 1122 13.70 -11.90 35.15
N GLY A 1123 12.71 -11.30 35.83
CA GLY A 1123 12.03 -10.10 35.38
C GLY A 1123 10.63 -9.90 35.95
N ILE A 1124 9.91 -8.97 35.33
CA ILE A 1124 8.50 -8.65 35.54
C ILE A 1124 7.74 -9.06 34.29
N VAL A 1125 6.78 -9.97 34.46
CA VAL A 1125 5.98 -10.56 33.37
C VAL A 1125 4.50 -10.47 33.71
N SER A 1126 3.66 -10.19 32.71
CA SER A 1126 2.21 -10.07 32.91
C SER A 1126 1.61 -11.44 33.28
N LEU A 1127 0.73 -11.45 34.29
CA LEU A 1127 -0.11 -12.59 34.64
C LEU A 1127 -1.52 -12.48 34.04
N GLY A 1128 -1.89 -11.30 33.54
CA GLY A 1128 -3.22 -10.99 33.05
C GLY A 1128 -3.77 -9.69 33.67
N PHE A 1129 -5.08 -9.50 33.55
CA PHE A 1129 -5.75 -8.27 33.97
C PHE A 1129 -7.09 -8.54 34.64
N SER A 1130 -7.59 -7.54 35.35
CA SER A 1130 -8.96 -7.44 35.86
C SER A 1130 -9.52 -6.05 35.55
N GLN A 1131 -10.85 -5.91 35.61
CA GLN A 1131 -11.51 -4.63 35.50
C GLN A 1131 -12.02 -4.18 36.87
N ALA A 1132 -11.79 -2.91 37.20
CA ALA A 1132 -12.37 -2.31 38.38
C ALA A 1132 -13.87 -2.01 38.15
N ASP A 1133 -14.65 -1.97 39.23
CA ASP A 1133 -16.06 -1.57 39.17
C ASP A 1133 -16.24 -0.05 39.19
N GLU A 1134 -17.49 0.41 39.31
CA GLU A 1134 -17.85 1.83 39.38
C GLU A 1134 -17.27 2.57 40.61
N ASN A 1135 -16.93 1.83 41.67
CA ASN A 1135 -16.30 2.37 42.88
C ASN A 1135 -14.77 2.24 42.85
N GLY A 1136 -14.22 1.67 41.77
CA GLY A 1136 -12.81 1.42 41.61
C GLY A 1136 -12.33 0.16 42.33
N GLU A 1137 -13.21 -0.72 42.83
CA GLU A 1137 -12.80 -2.00 43.41
C GLU A 1137 -12.48 -3.02 42.31
N PHE A 1138 -11.34 -3.70 42.39
CA PHE A 1138 -10.97 -4.75 41.44
C PHE A 1138 -10.64 -6.06 42.16
N ARG A 1139 -10.82 -7.18 41.44
CA ARG A 1139 -10.43 -8.53 41.90
C ARG A 1139 -9.83 -9.33 40.76
N PHE A 1140 -8.61 -9.79 40.94
CA PHE A 1140 -7.90 -10.66 40.01
C PHE A 1140 -7.72 -12.04 40.65
N SER A 1141 -8.07 -13.08 39.91
CA SER A 1141 -7.89 -14.47 40.33
C SER A 1141 -6.90 -15.15 39.39
N ASN A 1142 -5.91 -15.84 39.95
CA ASN A 1142 -4.92 -16.60 39.19
C ASN A 1142 -5.12 -18.11 39.38
N ASN A 1143 -4.97 -18.88 38.30
CA ASN A 1143 -5.15 -20.33 38.34
C ASN A 1143 -4.06 -21.05 39.13
N GLU A 1144 -2.87 -20.46 39.24
CA GLU A 1144 -1.75 -21.00 40.00
C GLU A 1144 -1.53 -20.23 41.31
N SER A 1145 -1.15 -20.95 42.36
CA SER A 1145 -0.80 -20.31 43.63
C SER A 1145 0.42 -19.40 43.47
N LEU A 1146 0.22 -18.13 43.79
CA LEU A 1146 1.24 -17.08 43.87
C LEU A 1146 1.87 -17.00 45.28
N SER A 1147 1.57 -17.91 46.21
CA SER A 1147 2.06 -17.81 47.60
C SER A 1147 3.59 -17.74 47.66
N GLY A 1148 4.11 -16.74 48.39
CA GLY A 1148 5.53 -16.44 48.49
C GLY A 1148 6.16 -15.77 47.26
N LYS A 1149 5.38 -15.52 46.20
CA LYS A 1149 5.79 -14.70 45.04
C LYS A 1149 5.56 -13.22 45.33
N GLN A 1150 6.16 -12.36 44.51
CA GLN A 1150 5.91 -10.92 44.54
C GLN A 1150 5.12 -10.50 43.31
N VAL A 1151 4.15 -9.61 43.50
CA VAL A 1151 3.35 -9.03 42.43
C VAL A 1151 3.45 -7.52 42.42
N THR A 1152 3.36 -6.92 41.23
CA THR A 1152 3.22 -5.48 41.04
C THR A 1152 2.12 -5.22 40.02
N LEU A 1153 1.45 -4.09 40.12
CA LEU A 1153 0.28 -3.76 39.33
C LEU A 1153 0.43 -2.39 38.66
N LEU A 1154 -0.27 -2.20 37.55
CA LEU A 1154 -0.52 -0.90 36.95
C LEU A 1154 -2.01 -0.79 36.61
N VAL A 1155 -2.49 0.44 36.38
CA VAL A 1155 -3.85 0.68 35.90
C VAL A 1155 -3.84 1.53 34.64
N THR A 1156 -4.72 1.21 33.70
CA THR A 1156 -5.11 2.07 32.59
C THR A 1156 -6.53 2.58 32.82
N ASP A 1157 -6.73 3.90 32.80
CA ASP A 1157 -8.06 4.50 32.98
C ASP A 1157 -8.89 4.51 31.68
N ARG A 1158 -10.13 5.01 31.75
CA ARG A 1158 -11.05 5.12 30.60
C ARG A 1158 -10.63 6.15 29.54
N LEU A 1159 -9.67 7.02 29.89
CA LEU A 1159 -9.09 8.00 28.98
C LEU A 1159 -7.73 7.51 28.48
N ASN A 1160 -7.46 6.20 28.61
CA ASN A 1160 -6.26 5.52 28.13
C ASN A 1160 -4.94 5.93 28.82
N ASN A 1161 -5.00 6.69 29.91
CA ASN A 1161 -3.80 7.01 30.68
C ASN A 1161 -3.35 5.79 31.47
N THR A 1162 -2.06 5.46 31.42
CA THR A 1162 -1.48 4.38 32.22
C THR A 1162 -0.62 4.90 33.37
N SER A 1163 -0.80 4.31 34.56
CA SER A 1163 -0.05 4.63 35.78
C SER A 1163 1.37 4.05 35.79
N ALA A 1164 2.20 4.53 36.71
CA ALA A 1164 3.40 3.80 37.12
C ALA A 1164 3.05 2.47 37.83
N PHE A 1165 4.05 1.60 38.00
CA PHE A 1165 3.91 0.36 38.78
C PHE A 1165 3.73 0.61 40.28
N THR A 1166 2.96 -0.25 40.95
CA THR A 1166 2.94 -0.31 42.41
C THR A 1166 4.27 -0.82 42.97
N GLN A 1167 4.52 -0.55 44.25
CA GLN A 1167 5.58 -1.26 44.97
C GLN A 1167 5.30 -2.77 44.99
N PRO A 1168 6.33 -3.64 44.85
CA PRO A 1168 6.12 -5.08 44.88
C PRO A 1168 5.51 -5.54 46.21
N CYS A 1169 4.46 -6.36 46.14
CA CYS A 1169 3.77 -6.95 47.27
C CYS A 1169 4.04 -8.46 47.32
N THR A 1170 4.47 -8.98 48.46
CA THR A 1170 4.62 -10.43 48.67
C THR A 1170 3.25 -11.04 48.96
N VAL A 1171 2.85 -12.02 48.15
CA VAL A 1171 1.59 -12.76 48.31
C VAL A 1171 1.69 -13.71 49.50
N SER A 1172 0.69 -13.65 50.37
CA SER A 1172 0.65 -14.38 51.65
C SER A 1172 0.47 -15.89 51.56
#